data_AF-A0A9N8VSM2-F1
#
_entry.id   AF-A0A9N8VSM2-F1
#
_cell.length_a   1.000
_cell.length_b   1.000
_cell.length_c   1.000
_cell.angle_alpha   90.00
_cell.angle_beta   90.00
_cell.angle_gamma   90.00
#
_symmetry.space_group_name_H-M   'P 1'
#
loop_
_entity.id
_entity.type
_entity.pdbx_description
1 polymer ?
#
loop_
_entity_poly.entity_id
_entity_poly.type
_entity_poly.pdbx_seq_one_letter_code
_entity_poly.pdbx_strand_id
1 'polypeptide(L)'
;FLFLRNIEEIEVSKVSSISVATSSFQMDSLWKATVNGLDEGIRSKRKHIVNGDVRTFQMEIELIDYSNNVQHDQWIIATGAQPNPDDPKLQKYAEQYRLRVLGDLNFPNYPHFPRIIVTNYQENEEPNDFKGRLFSTFSLPETTCLSVHLNGTWAQSSDRARLLIEKDDLPDMDHQKLNWNRHILLEFLPDLHCKLLEEIIKLQNYKKIDFKNCISKFWPFPLSTHSHPKYVFSYGCKVLQCMIQSENLFQLINSDDHFYQHSQKVYFSDENNNIDILFKCLSIDNIKDFYKLLRINWSSLVRAKNESLKLMIGKLPIWPVRSNPLMEDQSLNFVPVSIGYILPNEFKMYRTKSKKFFLNTTDKVDDKILKYLNATHHEIHDYAFIDVELPEKNDQEYVDFLDSVLENATSEDGCKITKDLKNYPFPNAFTDKLMPISKLFNYEDIVFRTVFGGDSNVFLHFNLVKHKSKLLNIGFNDKLNSETFKICALEIEELQEMNPPPDIRHRGFVLVDHFYNVMNYELIDRIPFVPISKILDKPYKKYYNHSQFLDCFKNIVLPEYKGVAWSQKALIAEDVIPPQDVLDKYPSLGKPSDRTVIKHLKFLRNKIIDDEWINDWNDWKETFVSNVFEVYEWLEKECKESKKIASGIVMNLSKDFKDEPLFLNFGKSQDPFDTENWVSASNLVLNVEPSENKYINPRLAKYYGMLKSADVKEVKAPNFKIQVREHDQSSINKEFLLKNLSNQVNSFHDVVFNVKGEKIWASQNVLAASSNVFNEKFTSGECIINIDYVPDSIRILLHYLYGQNIDDAIHNHPNTTNHTSKFEPYPYGELLALANDYELDHLKELMELKLSRMVNSSNVKDIKILANYLNASQLEEYCKDNKNL
;
A
#
# COMPACT_ATOMS: atom_id res chain seq x y z
N PHE A 1 7.89 -78.36 9.60
CA PHE A 1 6.96 -79.14 8.77
C PHE A 1 7.59 -79.67 7.47
N LEU A 2 8.82 -80.20 7.51
CA LEU A 2 9.30 -81.16 6.50
C LEU A 2 8.49 -82.49 6.52
N PHE A 3 7.73 -82.65 7.59
CA PHE A 3 6.91 -83.81 7.92
C PHE A 3 5.92 -84.18 6.81
N LEU A 4 5.37 -83.22 6.08
CA LEU A 4 4.31 -83.51 5.12
C LEU A 4 4.77 -84.30 3.90
N ARG A 5 6.08 -84.48 3.64
CA ARG A 5 6.52 -85.24 2.48
C ARG A 5 6.49 -86.76 2.69
N ASN A 6 7.06 -87.22 3.80
CA ASN A 6 7.30 -88.65 4.07
C ASN A 6 6.74 -89.12 5.41
N ILE A 7 6.26 -88.22 6.26
CA ILE A 7 5.80 -88.53 7.61
C ILE A 7 4.28 -88.37 7.62
N GLU A 8 3.59 -89.41 8.09
CA GLU A 8 2.12 -89.46 8.17
C GLU A 8 1.63 -89.26 9.61
N GLU A 9 2.51 -89.47 10.61
CA GLU A 9 2.18 -89.35 12.02
C GLU A 9 3.41 -88.92 12.84
N ILE A 10 3.21 -88.04 13.83
CA ILE A 10 4.23 -87.62 14.80
C ILE A 10 3.58 -87.57 16.18
N GLU A 11 4.24 -88.12 17.18
CA GLU A 11 3.80 -88.08 18.56
C GLU A 11 4.95 -87.68 19.48
N VAL A 12 4.66 -86.83 20.46
CA VAL A 12 5.53 -86.53 21.59
C VAL A 12 4.87 -87.12 22.83
N SER A 13 5.49 -88.15 23.40
CA SER A 13 4.96 -88.83 24.58
C SER A 13 5.91 -88.64 25.77
N LYS A 14 5.33 -88.47 26.96
CA LYS A 14 6.07 -88.54 28.22
C LYS A 14 6.21 -90.01 28.61
N VAL A 15 7.44 -90.44 28.85
CA VAL A 15 7.70 -91.74 29.44
C VAL A 15 7.61 -91.58 30.96
N SER A 16 6.57 -92.12 31.58
CA SER A 16 6.44 -92.18 33.04
C SER A 16 7.32 -93.33 33.59
N SER A 17 8.12 -93.04 34.62
CA SER A 17 9.06 -94.02 35.21
C SER A 17 8.32 -95.09 36.02
N ILE A 18 8.61 -96.37 35.75
CA ILE A 18 8.03 -97.52 36.46
C ILE A 18 8.66 -97.70 37.85
N SER A 19 7.83 -97.92 38.88
CA SER A 19 8.22 -98.59 40.11
C SER A 19 8.23 -100.10 39.90
N VAL A 20 9.39 -100.71 40.14
CA VAL A 20 9.77 -102.13 40.21
C VAL A 20 8.68 -103.20 39.97
N ALA A 21 9.02 -104.09 39.03
CA ALA A 21 8.49 -105.43 38.76
C ALA A 21 7.16 -105.55 38.00
N THR A 22 7.30 -105.94 36.73
CA THR A 22 6.30 -106.42 35.76
C THR A 22 5.28 -105.42 35.22
N SER A 23 5.46 -105.09 33.93
CA SER A 23 4.51 -104.61 32.90
C SER A 23 4.93 -103.30 32.23
N SER A 24 4.53 -103.15 30.96
CA SER A 24 4.99 -102.22 29.92
C SER A 24 5.15 -100.74 30.33
N PHE A 25 6.09 -100.03 29.68
CA PHE A 25 6.18 -98.57 29.73
C PHE A 25 4.82 -97.94 29.43
N GLN A 26 4.32 -97.13 30.36
CA GLN A 26 3.18 -96.27 30.08
C GLN A 26 3.72 -95.02 29.36
N MET A 27 3.31 -94.85 28.11
CA MET A 27 3.58 -93.65 27.34
C MET A 27 2.33 -92.78 27.39
N ASP A 28 2.44 -91.62 28.00
CA ASP A 28 1.35 -90.64 28.04
C ASP A 28 1.61 -89.65 26.90
N SER A 29 0.81 -89.68 25.84
CA SER A 29 0.91 -88.74 24.72
C SER A 29 0.68 -87.30 25.22
N LEU A 30 1.66 -86.42 25.00
CA LEU A 30 1.56 -85.00 25.31
C LEU A 30 1.03 -84.21 24.12
N TRP A 31 1.33 -84.67 22.90
CA TRP A 31 0.87 -84.07 21.66
C TRP A 31 1.04 -85.06 20.51
N LYS A 32 0.06 -85.14 19.62
CA LYS A 32 0.08 -85.98 18.43
C LYS A 32 -0.45 -85.24 17.21
N ALA A 33 0.21 -85.41 16.07
CA ALA A 33 -0.25 -84.92 14.78
C ALA A 33 -0.33 -86.08 13.78
N THR A 34 -1.51 -86.33 13.23
CA THR A 34 -1.77 -87.41 12.28
C THR A 34 -2.35 -86.84 10.99
N VAL A 35 -1.87 -87.30 9.84
CA VAL A 35 -2.43 -86.93 8.54
C VAL A 35 -3.54 -87.91 8.18
N ASN A 36 -4.76 -87.41 8.08
CA ASN A 36 -5.95 -88.19 7.75
C ASN A 36 -6.31 -88.09 6.26
N GLY A 37 -7.12 -89.05 5.79
CA GLY A 37 -7.71 -88.99 4.44
C GLY A 37 -6.74 -89.23 3.27
N LEU A 38 -5.60 -89.89 3.49
CA LEU A 38 -4.59 -90.14 2.46
C LEU A 38 -4.96 -91.31 1.54
N ASP A 39 -5.28 -91.01 0.27
CA ASP A 39 -5.28 -92.00 -0.81
C ASP A 39 -3.87 -92.18 -1.44
N GLU A 40 -3.70 -93.24 -2.24
CA GLU A 40 -2.42 -93.54 -2.89
C GLU A 40 -1.99 -92.46 -3.90
N GLY A 41 -2.96 -91.74 -4.49
CA GLY A 41 -2.71 -90.61 -5.38
C GLY A 41 -2.10 -89.42 -4.64
N ILE A 42 -2.64 -89.04 -3.48
CA ILE A 42 -2.11 -87.98 -2.62
C ILE A 42 -0.75 -88.39 -2.05
N ARG A 43 -0.57 -89.65 -1.61
CA ARG A 43 0.74 -90.16 -1.19
C ARG A 43 1.77 -90.07 -2.32
N SER A 44 1.39 -90.40 -3.55
CA SER A 44 2.25 -90.28 -4.72
C SER A 44 2.60 -88.82 -5.04
N LYS A 45 1.62 -87.91 -5.00
CA LYS A 45 1.83 -86.47 -5.18
C LYS A 45 2.78 -85.88 -4.13
N ARG A 46 2.75 -86.37 -2.89
CA ARG A 46 3.65 -85.96 -1.80
C ARG A 46 5.08 -86.51 -1.97
N LYS A 47 5.22 -87.81 -2.27
CA LYS A 47 6.52 -88.50 -2.27
C LYS A 47 7.31 -88.27 -3.56
N HIS A 48 6.63 -88.32 -4.71
CA HIS A 48 7.24 -88.27 -6.04
C HIS A 48 7.01 -86.92 -6.69
N ILE A 49 8.08 -86.13 -6.80
CA ILE A 49 8.06 -84.82 -7.47
C ILE A 49 9.07 -84.88 -8.62
N VAL A 50 8.63 -84.52 -9.82
CA VAL A 50 9.44 -84.51 -11.04
C VAL A 50 9.81 -83.08 -11.38
N ASN A 51 11.02 -82.86 -11.93
CA ASN A 51 11.46 -81.52 -12.34
C ASN A 51 10.48 -80.94 -13.38
N GLY A 52 10.08 -79.68 -13.16
CA GLY A 52 9.15 -78.95 -14.03
C GLY A 52 7.67 -79.24 -13.77
N ASP A 53 7.33 -80.16 -12.86
CA ASP A 53 5.96 -80.48 -12.48
C ASP A 53 5.61 -79.82 -11.13
N VAL A 54 4.51 -79.05 -11.10
CA VAL A 54 3.95 -78.46 -9.88
C VAL A 54 2.67 -79.20 -9.55
N ARG A 55 2.61 -79.77 -8.34
CA ARG A 55 1.48 -80.56 -7.88
C ARG A 55 0.78 -79.85 -6.75
N THR A 56 -0.53 -79.78 -6.85
CA THR A 56 -1.38 -79.25 -5.79
C THR A 56 -2.32 -80.32 -5.27
N PHE A 57 -2.54 -80.31 -3.95
CA PHE A 57 -3.43 -81.23 -3.27
C PHE A 57 -3.84 -80.67 -1.90
N GLN A 58 -4.90 -81.27 -1.35
CA GLN A 58 -5.38 -80.98 -0.01
C GLN A 58 -4.95 -82.11 0.94
N MET A 59 -4.71 -81.79 2.21
CA MET A 59 -4.42 -82.73 3.28
C MET A 59 -5.21 -82.37 4.53
N GLU A 60 -5.64 -83.36 5.30
CA GLU A 60 -6.23 -83.13 6.62
C GLU A 60 -5.22 -83.53 7.69
N ILE A 61 -5.00 -82.66 8.67
CA ILE A 61 -4.11 -82.89 9.81
C ILE A 61 -4.94 -82.84 11.08
N GLU A 62 -4.98 -83.95 11.80
CA GLU A 62 -5.56 -84.07 13.12
C GLU A 62 -4.48 -83.81 14.17
N LEU A 63 -4.70 -82.83 15.04
CA LEU A 63 -3.84 -82.47 16.16
C LEU A 63 -4.55 -82.84 17.46
N ILE A 64 -3.90 -83.64 18.29
CA ILE A 64 -4.39 -84.04 19.60
C ILE A 64 -3.43 -83.48 20.65
N ASP A 65 -3.94 -82.70 21.60
CA ASP A 65 -3.14 -82.16 22.71
C ASP A 65 -3.15 -83.06 23.96
N TYR A 66 -2.40 -82.67 25.00
CA TYR A 66 -2.29 -83.40 26.27
C TYR A 66 -3.63 -83.52 27.02
N SER A 67 -4.64 -82.70 26.67
CA SER A 67 -5.99 -82.74 27.23
C SER A 67 -6.93 -83.63 26.41
N ASN A 68 -6.40 -84.34 25.40
CA ASN A 68 -7.14 -85.09 24.39
C ASN A 68 -8.11 -84.21 23.56
N ASN A 69 -7.84 -82.91 23.45
CA ASN A 69 -8.59 -82.04 22.56
C ASN A 69 -8.14 -82.30 21.12
N VAL A 70 -9.10 -82.57 20.24
CA VAL A 70 -8.85 -82.90 18.84
C VAL A 70 -9.16 -81.69 17.97
N GLN A 71 -8.16 -81.21 17.23
CA GLN A 71 -8.28 -80.13 16.26
C GLN A 71 -8.01 -80.68 14.86
N HIS A 72 -8.89 -80.38 13.91
CA HIS A 72 -8.73 -80.75 12.50
C HIS A 72 -8.36 -79.53 11.67
N ASP A 73 -7.20 -79.59 11.01
CA ASP A 73 -6.69 -78.55 10.12
C ASP A 73 -6.67 -79.08 8.67
N GLN A 74 -7.26 -78.35 7.72
CA GLN A 74 -7.20 -78.73 6.31
C GLN A 74 -6.15 -77.90 5.57
N TRP A 75 -5.11 -78.51 5.03
CA TRP A 75 -4.00 -77.82 4.39
C TRP A 75 -4.14 -77.89 2.87
N ILE A 76 -3.98 -76.75 2.19
CA ILE A 76 -3.81 -76.70 0.74
C ILE A 76 -2.32 -76.54 0.47
N ILE A 77 -1.75 -77.45 -0.31
CA ILE A 77 -0.30 -77.53 -0.52
C ILE A 77 -0.01 -77.46 -2.01
N ALA A 78 0.95 -76.62 -2.38
CA ALA A 78 1.59 -76.61 -3.69
C ALA A 78 3.05 -77.04 -3.52
N THR A 79 3.43 -78.14 -4.16
CA THR A 79 4.79 -78.70 -4.15
C THR A 79 5.36 -78.70 -5.56
N GLY A 80 6.66 -78.49 -5.69
CA GLY A 80 7.32 -78.59 -6.99
C GLY A 80 8.81 -78.88 -6.90
N ALA A 81 9.36 -79.17 -8.07
CA ALA A 81 10.79 -79.31 -8.29
C ALA A 81 11.20 -78.56 -9.57
N GLN A 82 12.37 -77.96 -9.57
CA GLN A 82 12.97 -77.39 -10.78
C GLN A 82 14.36 -78.02 -11.03
N PRO A 83 14.83 -78.00 -12.30
CA PRO A 83 16.24 -78.26 -12.61
C PRO A 83 17.16 -77.34 -11.80
N ASN A 84 18.44 -77.72 -11.70
CA ASN A 84 19.43 -76.84 -11.08
C ASN A 84 19.53 -75.51 -11.86
N PRO A 85 19.88 -74.39 -11.18
CA PRO A 85 19.90 -73.07 -11.80
C PRO A 85 20.91 -73.01 -12.94
N ASP A 86 20.63 -72.21 -13.98
CA ASP A 86 21.56 -71.97 -15.10
C ASP A 86 22.83 -71.21 -14.67
N ASP A 87 22.87 -70.66 -13.45
CA ASP A 87 24.07 -70.07 -12.87
C ASP A 87 25.14 -71.16 -12.62
N PRO A 88 26.30 -71.11 -13.29
CA PRO A 88 27.33 -72.15 -13.19
C PRO A 88 27.87 -72.36 -11.77
N LYS A 89 27.87 -71.32 -10.92
CA LYS A 89 28.33 -71.43 -9.53
C LYS A 89 27.29 -72.14 -8.67
N LEU A 90 26.01 -71.85 -8.86
CA LEU A 90 24.93 -72.53 -8.15
C LEU A 90 24.77 -73.98 -8.62
N GLN A 91 24.93 -74.24 -9.92
CA GLN A 91 24.92 -75.59 -10.45
C GLN A 91 26.03 -76.44 -9.83
N LYS A 92 27.26 -75.94 -9.81
CA LYS A 92 28.40 -76.61 -9.17
C LYS A 92 28.17 -76.87 -7.68
N TYR A 93 27.60 -75.88 -6.97
CA TYR A 93 27.25 -76.02 -5.57
C TYR A 93 26.18 -77.11 -5.36
N ALA A 94 25.12 -77.11 -6.16
CA ALA A 94 24.05 -78.09 -6.09
C ALA A 94 24.56 -79.52 -6.36
N GLU A 95 25.42 -79.70 -7.36
CA GLU A 95 26.05 -80.99 -7.68
C GLU A 95 26.97 -81.48 -6.54
N GLN A 96 27.81 -80.60 -6.00
CA GLN A 96 28.73 -80.92 -4.90
C GLN A 96 28.00 -81.44 -3.66
N TYR A 97 26.85 -80.84 -3.32
CA TYR A 97 26.08 -81.19 -2.13
C TYR A 97 24.85 -82.05 -2.43
N ARG A 98 24.71 -82.53 -3.68
CA ARG A 98 23.57 -83.33 -4.17
C ARG A 98 22.21 -82.69 -3.86
N LEU A 99 22.16 -81.36 -3.90
CA LEU A 99 20.96 -80.58 -3.70
C LEU A 99 20.12 -80.59 -4.98
N ARG A 100 18.81 -80.43 -4.80
CA ARG A 100 17.83 -80.20 -5.88
C ARG A 100 16.97 -79.03 -5.46
N VAL A 101 16.55 -78.20 -6.42
CA VAL A 101 15.60 -77.12 -6.15
C VAL A 101 14.24 -77.74 -5.86
N LEU A 102 13.87 -77.78 -4.59
CA LEU A 102 12.60 -78.33 -4.11
C LEU A 102 11.99 -77.41 -3.06
N GLY A 103 10.67 -77.39 -2.99
CA GLY A 103 9.97 -76.58 -2.02
C GLY A 103 8.46 -76.71 -2.13
N ASP A 104 7.81 -76.30 -1.05
CA ASP A 104 6.38 -76.41 -0.87
C ASP A 104 5.85 -75.11 -0.25
N LEU A 105 4.65 -74.70 -0.67
CA LEU A 105 3.87 -73.67 0.03
C LEU A 105 2.60 -74.30 0.55
N ASN A 106 2.16 -73.85 1.73
CA ASN A 106 0.91 -74.33 2.27
C ASN A 106 0.18 -73.30 3.14
N PHE A 107 -1.13 -73.53 3.28
CA PHE A 107 -2.01 -72.75 4.13
C PHE A 107 -3.01 -73.67 4.85
N PRO A 108 -3.17 -73.55 6.18
CA PRO A 108 -4.23 -74.22 6.93
C PRO A 108 -5.56 -73.47 6.79
N ASN A 109 -6.53 -74.15 6.18
CA ASN A 109 -7.95 -73.84 6.18
C ASN A 109 -8.61 -74.44 7.43
N TYR A 110 -9.21 -73.60 8.29
CA TYR A 110 -9.90 -74.02 9.51
C TYR A 110 -11.41 -74.15 9.26
N PRO A 111 -12.00 -75.35 9.35
CA PRO A 111 -13.42 -75.55 9.07
C PRO A 111 -14.39 -75.02 10.16
N HIS A 112 -13.90 -74.47 11.29
CA HIS A 112 -14.73 -74.16 12.46
C HIS A 112 -14.65 -72.73 13.03
N PHE A 113 -14.12 -71.76 12.28
CA PHE A 113 -14.39 -70.35 12.63
C PHE A 113 -15.79 -69.94 12.12
N PRO A 114 -16.59 -69.20 12.92
CA PRO A 114 -18.00 -68.99 12.65
C PRO A 114 -18.20 -68.37 11.27
N ARG A 115 -19.21 -68.89 10.55
CA ARG A 115 -19.77 -68.28 9.34
C ARG A 115 -20.10 -66.82 9.62
N ILE A 116 -19.23 -65.91 9.23
CA ILE A 116 -19.56 -64.49 9.14
C ILE A 116 -20.32 -64.32 7.84
N ILE A 117 -21.65 -64.27 7.96
CA ILE A 117 -22.52 -63.76 6.89
C ILE A 117 -22.10 -62.30 6.66
N VAL A 118 -21.40 -62.04 5.55
CA VAL A 118 -21.05 -60.68 5.12
C VAL A 118 -22.31 -60.02 4.56
N THR A 119 -22.90 -59.11 5.32
CA THR A 119 -23.77 -58.07 4.76
C THR A 119 -22.89 -56.98 4.14
N ASN A 120 -23.29 -56.50 2.96
CA ASN A 120 -22.50 -55.72 2.00
C ASN A 120 -21.99 -54.31 2.45
N TYR A 121 -21.84 -53.99 3.74
CA TYR A 121 -21.57 -52.61 4.16
C TYR A 121 -20.48 -52.40 5.23
N GLN A 122 -19.62 -53.38 5.54
CA GLN A 122 -18.49 -53.14 6.45
C GLN A 122 -17.18 -53.75 5.92
N GLU A 123 -16.22 -52.88 5.59
CA GLU A 123 -14.83 -53.19 5.19
C GLU A 123 -13.96 -53.73 6.36
N ASN A 124 -14.55 -54.08 7.52
CA ASN A 124 -13.80 -54.53 8.69
C ASN A 124 -13.89 -56.05 8.86
N GLU A 125 -13.03 -56.78 8.15
CA GLU A 125 -12.62 -58.12 8.62
C GLU A 125 -11.65 -57.91 9.79
N GLU A 126 -11.89 -58.55 10.95
CA GLU A 126 -10.79 -58.74 11.90
C GLU A 126 -9.71 -59.59 11.20
N PRO A 127 -8.46 -59.13 11.12
CA PRO A 127 -7.44 -59.81 10.36
C PRO A 127 -7.24 -61.21 10.94
N ASN A 128 -7.40 -62.20 10.07
CA ASN A 128 -7.12 -63.59 10.37
C ASN A 128 -5.69 -63.68 10.94
N ASP A 129 -5.54 -64.04 12.22
CA ASP A 129 -4.29 -63.94 13.01
C ASP A 129 -3.20 -64.96 12.58
N PHE A 130 -3.36 -65.55 11.40
CA PHE A 130 -2.44 -66.53 10.84
C PHE A 130 -1.15 -65.85 10.37
N LYS A 131 -0.03 -66.26 10.98
CA LYS A 131 1.31 -65.76 10.64
C LYS A 131 2.12 -66.87 9.98
N GLY A 132 2.31 -66.74 8.67
CA GLY A 132 3.14 -67.62 7.87
C GLY A 132 4.55 -67.71 8.40
N ARG A 133 5.17 -68.87 8.19
CA ARG A 133 6.50 -69.22 8.72
C ARG A 133 7.33 -69.89 7.63
N LEU A 134 8.63 -69.66 7.71
CA LEU A 134 9.64 -70.29 6.89
C LEU A 134 10.13 -71.54 7.61
N PHE A 135 9.84 -72.71 7.05
CA PHE A 135 10.24 -73.99 7.62
C PHE A 135 11.56 -74.48 7.03
N SER A 136 12.41 -75.02 7.89
CA SER A 136 13.61 -75.76 7.53
C SER A 136 13.63 -77.13 8.22
N THR A 137 14.59 -77.98 7.84
CA THR A 137 14.80 -79.32 8.42
C THR A 137 15.23 -79.31 9.88
N PHE A 138 16.10 -78.38 10.29
CA PHE A 138 16.72 -78.41 11.62
C PHE A 138 16.64 -77.08 12.39
N SER A 139 16.56 -75.94 11.72
CA SER A 139 16.43 -74.64 12.39
C SER A 139 14.98 -74.37 12.76
N LEU A 140 14.75 -73.67 13.88
CA LEU A 140 13.42 -73.25 14.30
C LEU A 140 12.75 -72.41 13.19
N PRO A 141 11.43 -72.55 12.98
CA PRO A 141 10.75 -71.81 11.92
C PRO A 141 10.81 -70.30 12.16
N GLU A 142 11.24 -69.54 11.16
CA GLU A 142 11.27 -68.08 11.21
C GLU A 142 9.90 -67.50 10.79
N THR A 143 9.36 -66.56 11.55
CA THR A 143 8.07 -65.93 11.22
C THR A 143 8.24 -64.97 10.05
N THR A 144 7.47 -65.18 8.98
CA THR A 144 7.46 -64.33 7.78
C THR A 144 6.28 -63.35 7.77
N CYS A 145 5.24 -63.62 8.55
CA CYS A 145 3.97 -62.87 8.54
C CYS A 145 3.24 -62.87 7.18
N LEU A 146 3.63 -63.76 6.26
CA LEU A 146 2.88 -64.01 5.03
C LEU A 146 1.60 -64.78 5.33
N SER A 147 0.65 -64.76 4.39
CA SER A 147 -0.58 -65.56 4.43
C SER A 147 -0.34 -67.05 4.14
N VAL A 148 0.90 -67.46 3.90
CA VAL A 148 1.31 -68.83 3.57
C VAL A 148 2.58 -69.22 4.32
N HIS A 149 2.74 -70.51 4.60
CA HIS A 149 4.02 -71.05 5.01
C HIS A 149 4.91 -71.33 3.80
N LEU A 150 6.21 -71.12 3.98
CA LEU A 150 7.23 -71.36 2.95
C LEU A 150 8.13 -72.52 3.39
N ASN A 151 8.33 -73.50 2.52
CA ASN A 151 9.24 -74.62 2.73
C ASN A 151 10.15 -74.80 1.52
N GLY A 152 11.39 -75.21 1.74
CA GLY A 152 12.38 -75.36 0.68
C GLY A 152 13.57 -76.21 1.11
N THR A 153 14.36 -76.65 0.14
CA THR A 153 15.68 -77.28 0.36
C THR A 153 16.72 -76.24 0.72
N TRP A 154 16.61 -75.69 1.93
CA TRP A 154 17.49 -74.64 2.41
C TRP A 154 18.89 -75.16 2.78
N ALA A 155 19.91 -74.38 2.44
CA ALA A 155 21.25 -74.52 2.98
C ALA A 155 21.33 -73.83 4.35
N GLN A 156 21.82 -74.55 5.37
CA GLN A 156 21.93 -74.05 6.73
C GLN A 156 23.28 -73.37 6.99
N SER A 157 23.28 -72.40 7.91
CA SER A 157 24.51 -71.81 8.44
C SER A 157 25.44 -72.88 9.02
N SER A 158 26.73 -72.53 9.13
CA SER A 158 27.75 -73.47 9.64
C SER A 158 27.48 -73.91 11.08
N ASP A 159 26.83 -73.07 11.90
CA ASP A 159 26.35 -73.37 13.25
C ASP A 159 24.95 -74.03 13.28
N ARG A 160 24.32 -74.21 12.11
CA ARG A 160 22.97 -74.76 11.89
C ARG A 160 21.83 -74.03 12.63
N ALA A 161 22.12 -72.86 13.20
CA ALA A 161 21.18 -72.13 14.03
C ALA A 161 20.19 -71.27 13.22
N ARG A 162 20.57 -70.81 12.01
CA ARG A 162 19.77 -69.88 11.20
C ARG A 162 19.85 -70.15 9.69
N LEU A 163 18.86 -69.65 8.96
CA LEU A 163 18.88 -69.65 7.50
C LEU A 163 19.62 -68.41 6.97
N LEU A 164 20.59 -68.63 6.07
CA LEU A 164 21.34 -67.54 5.45
C LEU A 164 20.55 -66.99 4.26
N ILE A 165 19.83 -65.88 4.45
CA ILE A 165 19.01 -65.23 3.40
C ILE A 165 19.43 -63.77 3.17
N GLU A 166 19.86 -63.08 4.22
CA GLU A 166 20.36 -61.71 4.16
C GLU A 166 21.89 -61.66 4.23
N LYS A 167 22.49 -60.58 3.69
CA LYS A 167 23.95 -60.42 3.64
C LYS A 167 24.44 -59.88 4.98
N ASP A 168 25.16 -60.72 5.71
CA ASP A 168 26.15 -60.30 6.72
C ASP A 168 27.56 -60.40 6.10
N ASP A 169 28.60 -59.89 6.78
CA ASP A 169 30.00 -60.12 6.40
C ASP A 169 30.33 -61.61 6.55
N LEU A 170 30.05 -62.38 5.49
CA LEU A 170 30.08 -63.84 5.48
C LEU A 170 31.36 -64.35 4.80
N PRO A 171 31.89 -65.51 5.22
CA PRO A 171 32.93 -66.23 4.47
C PRO A 171 32.45 -66.71 3.09
N ASP A 172 33.39 -67.00 2.18
CA ASP A 172 33.11 -67.47 0.80
C ASP A 172 32.18 -68.69 0.71
N MET A 173 32.31 -69.66 1.62
CA MET A 173 31.44 -70.85 1.65
C MET A 173 30.00 -70.50 2.06
N ASP A 174 29.81 -69.52 2.93
CA ASP A 174 28.49 -69.08 3.36
C ASP A 174 27.85 -68.14 2.31
N HIS A 175 28.64 -67.48 1.47
CA HIS A 175 28.15 -66.78 0.28
C HIS A 175 27.50 -67.72 -0.75
N GLN A 176 28.03 -68.92 -0.96
CA GLN A 176 27.41 -69.91 -1.86
C GLN A 176 26.07 -70.42 -1.32
N LYS A 177 25.99 -70.71 -0.02
CA LYS A 177 24.75 -71.09 0.67
C LYS A 177 23.69 -69.98 0.60
N LEU A 178 24.10 -68.73 0.81
CA LEU A 178 23.25 -67.55 0.70
C LEU A 178 22.64 -67.44 -0.70
N ASN A 179 23.46 -67.57 -1.75
CA ASN A 179 22.98 -67.49 -3.13
C ASN A 179 22.00 -68.62 -3.46
N TRP A 180 22.26 -69.84 -2.97
CA TRP A 180 21.34 -70.98 -3.12
C TRP A 180 19.99 -70.71 -2.47
N ASN A 181 19.98 -70.27 -1.22
CA ASN A 181 18.74 -69.94 -0.50
C ASN A 181 17.98 -68.80 -1.18
N ARG A 182 18.67 -67.76 -1.66
CA ARG A 182 18.02 -66.66 -2.40
C ARG A 182 17.44 -67.12 -3.73
N HIS A 183 18.08 -68.05 -4.43
CA HIS A 183 17.52 -68.62 -5.64
C HIS A 183 16.20 -69.36 -5.37
N ILE A 184 16.17 -70.24 -4.36
CA ILE A 184 14.94 -70.94 -3.96
C ILE A 184 13.85 -69.92 -3.59
N LEU A 185 14.19 -68.95 -2.74
CA LEU A 185 13.23 -67.98 -2.22
C LEU A 185 12.70 -67.04 -3.31
N LEU A 186 13.55 -66.50 -4.19
CA LEU A 186 13.19 -65.38 -5.08
C LEU A 186 12.92 -65.78 -6.53
N GLU A 187 13.34 -66.97 -6.96
CA GLU A 187 13.14 -67.43 -8.34
C GLU A 187 12.24 -68.66 -8.44
N PHE A 188 12.18 -69.53 -7.41
CA PHE A 188 11.38 -70.76 -7.46
C PHE A 188 10.07 -70.70 -6.68
N LEU A 189 10.10 -70.36 -5.38
CA LEU A 189 8.90 -70.29 -4.56
C LEU A 189 7.83 -69.29 -5.06
N PRO A 190 8.17 -68.15 -5.71
CA PRO A 190 7.16 -67.23 -6.23
C PRO A 190 6.23 -67.84 -7.28
N ASP A 191 6.74 -68.70 -8.16
CA ASP A 191 5.94 -69.42 -9.14
C ASP A 191 4.98 -70.41 -8.47
N LEU A 192 5.47 -71.13 -7.46
CA LEU A 192 4.64 -72.04 -6.67
C LEU A 192 3.55 -71.30 -5.89
N HIS A 193 3.82 -70.08 -5.43
CA HIS A 193 2.80 -69.23 -4.81
C HIS A 193 1.67 -68.91 -5.78
N CYS A 194 2.01 -68.55 -7.03
CA CYS A 194 1.00 -68.33 -8.06
C CYS A 194 0.18 -69.59 -8.34
N LYS A 195 0.82 -70.77 -8.39
CA LYS A 195 0.12 -72.06 -8.56
C LYS A 195 -0.77 -72.43 -7.38
N LEU A 196 -0.33 -72.17 -6.16
CA LEU A 196 -1.16 -72.32 -4.98
C LEU A 196 -2.41 -71.44 -5.07
N LEU A 197 -2.24 -70.18 -5.48
CA LEU A 197 -3.33 -69.23 -5.63
C LEU A 197 -4.31 -69.62 -6.75
N GLU A 198 -3.82 -70.07 -7.91
CA GLU A 198 -4.65 -70.61 -9.00
C GLU A 198 -5.58 -71.73 -8.48
N GLU A 199 -5.05 -72.62 -7.64
CA GLU A 199 -5.82 -73.75 -7.11
C GLU A 199 -6.79 -73.33 -6.01
N ILE A 200 -6.42 -72.38 -5.16
CA ILE A 200 -7.35 -71.77 -4.20
C ILE A 200 -8.53 -71.13 -4.93
N ILE A 201 -8.27 -70.35 -5.99
CA ILE A 201 -9.33 -69.71 -6.80
C ILE A 201 -10.21 -70.76 -7.47
N LYS A 202 -9.64 -71.84 -8.04
CA LYS A 202 -10.44 -72.95 -8.59
C LYS A 202 -11.36 -73.56 -7.53
N LEU A 203 -10.83 -73.84 -6.35
CA LEU A 203 -11.60 -74.43 -5.25
C LEU A 203 -12.72 -73.50 -4.77
N GLN A 204 -12.47 -72.18 -4.75
CA GLN A 204 -13.49 -71.17 -4.48
C GLN A 204 -14.56 -71.16 -5.58
N ASN A 205 -14.18 -71.12 -6.86
CA ASN A 205 -15.11 -71.15 -7.99
C ASN A 205 -16.00 -72.41 -8.00
N TYR A 206 -15.46 -73.56 -7.56
CA TYR A 206 -16.21 -74.79 -7.36
C TYR A 206 -16.99 -74.86 -6.05
N LYS A 207 -17.03 -73.77 -5.25
CA LYS A 207 -17.70 -73.65 -3.95
C LYS A 207 -17.25 -74.70 -2.92
N LYS A 208 -16.01 -75.18 -3.04
CA LYS A 208 -15.39 -76.10 -2.08
C LYS A 208 -14.77 -75.38 -0.89
N ILE A 209 -14.50 -74.08 -1.04
CA ILE A 209 -13.96 -73.19 -0.01
C ILE A 209 -14.76 -71.89 -0.05
N ASP A 210 -15.05 -71.32 1.11
CA ASP A 210 -15.83 -70.09 1.29
C ASP A 210 -14.92 -68.93 1.72
N PHE A 211 -14.04 -68.51 0.81
CA PHE A 211 -13.23 -67.31 0.99
C PHE A 211 -13.67 -66.28 -0.05
N LYS A 212 -14.30 -65.20 0.38
CA LYS A 212 -14.49 -64.04 -0.49
C LYS A 212 -13.13 -63.39 -0.74
N ASN A 213 -12.89 -62.90 -1.96
CA ASN A 213 -11.67 -62.14 -2.30
C ASN A 213 -10.34 -62.85 -1.95
N CYS A 214 -10.17 -64.12 -2.34
CA CYS A 214 -8.98 -64.92 -2.04
C CYS A 214 -7.65 -64.21 -2.34
N ILE A 215 -7.57 -63.46 -3.43
CA ILE A 215 -6.35 -62.75 -3.84
C ILE A 215 -5.91 -61.73 -2.78
N SER A 216 -6.87 -61.01 -2.18
CA SER A 216 -6.62 -60.07 -1.08
C SER A 216 -6.10 -60.78 0.16
N LYS A 217 -6.69 -61.93 0.50
CA LYS A 217 -6.33 -62.74 1.67
C LYS A 217 -4.94 -63.38 1.52
N PHE A 218 -4.62 -63.82 0.31
CA PHE A 218 -3.34 -64.45 -0.03
C PHE A 218 -2.36 -63.46 -0.66
N TRP A 219 -2.55 -62.16 -0.43
CA TRP A 219 -1.65 -61.13 -0.95
C TRP A 219 -0.23 -61.38 -0.44
N PRO A 220 0.81 -61.32 -1.31
CA PRO A 220 2.15 -61.78 -0.96
C PRO A 220 2.95 -60.73 -0.17
N PHE A 221 2.26 -59.79 0.48
CA PHE A 221 2.84 -58.76 1.33
C PHE A 221 2.17 -58.78 2.71
N PRO A 222 2.95 -58.78 3.80
CA PRO A 222 2.40 -58.74 5.15
C PRO A 222 1.75 -57.39 5.46
N LEU A 223 1.05 -57.29 6.59
CA LEU A 223 0.60 -56.00 7.12
C LEU A 223 1.81 -55.12 7.46
N SER A 224 1.71 -53.83 7.14
CA SER A 224 2.81 -52.86 7.35
C SER A 224 3.16 -52.62 8.83
N THR A 225 2.28 -53.01 9.75
CA THR A 225 2.43 -52.89 11.21
C THR A 225 3.26 -54.02 11.83
N HIS A 226 3.46 -55.14 11.13
CA HIS A 226 4.22 -56.27 11.64
C HIS A 226 5.72 -56.12 11.37
N SER A 227 6.55 -56.48 12.35
CA SER A 227 7.97 -56.67 12.11
C SER A 227 8.18 -57.93 11.29
N HIS A 228 8.84 -57.81 10.13
CA HIS A 228 9.15 -58.92 9.25
C HIS A 228 10.58 -58.78 8.68
N PRO A 229 11.22 -59.90 8.28
CA PRO A 229 12.51 -59.84 7.60
C PRO A 229 12.47 -59.06 6.28
N LYS A 230 13.59 -58.45 5.85
CA LYS A 230 13.65 -57.61 4.63
C LYS A 230 13.44 -58.44 3.37
N TYR A 231 13.87 -59.70 3.38
CA TYR A 231 13.67 -60.60 2.25
C TYR A 231 12.20 -60.87 1.92
N VAL A 232 11.28 -60.74 2.88
CA VAL A 232 9.84 -60.98 2.69
C VAL A 232 9.27 -60.00 1.67
N PHE A 233 9.68 -58.74 1.71
CA PHE A 233 9.26 -57.74 0.74
C PHE A 233 9.79 -58.06 -0.67
N SER A 234 11.06 -58.50 -0.77
CA SER A 234 11.66 -58.92 -2.04
C SER A 234 10.95 -60.14 -2.64
N TYR A 235 10.57 -61.10 -1.78
CA TYR A 235 9.74 -62.25 -2.14
C TYR A 235 8.37 -61.80 -2.68
N GLY A 236 7.69 -60.90 -1.97
CA GLY A 236 6.40 -60.36 -2.40
C GLY A 236 6.46 -59.69 -3.78
N CYS A 237 7.50 -58.89 -4.05
CA CYS A 237 7.72 -58.28 -5.37
C CYS A 237 7.88 -59.31 -6.49
N LYS A 238 8.57 -60.42 -6.22
CA LYS A 238 8.74 -61.52 -7.18
C LYS A 238 7.43 -62.27 -7.42
N VAL A 239 6.67 -62.56 -6.37
CA VAL A 239 5.32 -63.15 -6.51
C VAL A 239 4.43 -62.24 -7.35
N LEU A 240 4.44 -60.93 -7.08
CA LEU A 240 3.67 -59.96 -7.86
C LEU A 240 4.06 -59.96 -9.34
N GLN A 241 5.35 -60.06 -9.66
CA GLN A 241 5.83 -60.20 -11.04
C GLN A 241 5.26 -61.46 -11.71
N CYS A 242 5.34 -62.60 -11.03
CA CYS A 242 4.79 -63.87 -11.53
C CYS A 242 3.26 -63.81 -11.70
N MET A 243 2.55 -63.17 -10.76
CA MET A 243 1.09 -62.99 -10.84
C MET A 243 0.69 -62.18 -12.07
N ILE A 244 1.35 -61.04 -12.32
CA ILE A 244 1.05 -60.16 -13.47
C ILE A 244 1.32 -60.87 -14.81
N GLN A 245 2.28 -61.79 -14.85
CA GLN A 245 2.65 -62.57 -16.04
C GLN A 245 1.79 -63.84 -16.25
N SER A 246 1.04 -64.31 -15.25
CA SER A 246 0.28 -65.55 -15.33
C SER A 246 -1.08 -65.36 -16.01
N GLU A 247 -1.19 -65.71 -17.29
CA GLU A 247 -2.48 -65.69 -18.01
C GLU A 247 -3.52 -66.64 -17.38
N ASN A 248 -3.08 -67.80 -16.88
CA ASN A 248 -3.96 -68.79 -16.25
C ASN A 248 -4.63 -68.24 -14.99
N LEU A 249 -3.89 -67.44 -14.19
CA LEU A 249 -4.44 -66.81 -12.99
C LEU A 249 -5.60 -65.89 -13.35
N PHE A 250 -5.41 -65.00 -14.34
CA PHE A 250 -6.44 -64.03 -14.74
C PHE A 250 -7.66 -64.68 -15.39
N GLN A 251 -7.50 -65.81 -16.10
CA GLN A 251 -8.64 -66.57 -16.65
C GLN A 251 -9.56 -67.16 -15.56
N LEU A 252 -9.03 -67.41 -14.36
CA LEU A 252 -9.77 -68.00 -13.25
C LEU A 252 -10.52 -66.95 -12.40
N ILE A 253 -10.17 -65.67 -12.52
CA ILE A 253 -10.76 -64.60 -11.73
C ILE A 253 -12.16 -64.26 -12.24
N ASN A 254 -13.17 -64.46 -11.39
CA ASN A 254 -14.56 -64.08 -11.65
C ASN A 254 -14.90 -62.74 -10.99
N SER A 255 -15.56 -61.81 -11.69
CA SER A 255 -15.89 -60.47 -11.19
C SER A 255 -16.79 -60.49 -9.95
N ASP A 256 -17.73 -61.43 -9.87
CA ASP A 256 -18.77 -61.42 -8.82
C ASP A 256 -18.24 -61.84 -7.44
N ASP A 257 -17.23 -62.72 -7.42
CA ASP A 257 -16.72 -63.36 -6.20
C ASP A 257 -15.37 -62.79 -5.71
N HIS A 258 -14.67 -62.05 -6.57
CA HIS A 258 -13.29 -61.61 -6.31
C HIS A 258 -13.09 -60.10 -6.32
N PHE A 259 -14.00 -59.30 -6.89
CA PHE A 259 -13.81 -57.85 -6.98
C PHE A 259 -14.38 -57.14 -5.75
N TYR A 260 -13.58 -56.24 -5.19
CA TYR A 260 -14.06 -55.28 -4.20
C TYR A 260 -14.78 -54.11 -4.88
N GLN A 261 -15.77 -53.55 -4.19
CA GLN A 261 -16.53 -52.38 -4.63
C GLN A 261 -15.84 -51.09 -4.18
N HIS A 262 -14.66 -50.81 -4.71
CA HIS A 262 -13.93 -49.54 -4.47
C HIS A 262 -13.59 -48.81 -5.78
N SER A 263 -14.35 -49.04 -6.84
CA SER A 263 -14.15 -48.49 -8.19
C SER A 263 -14.01 -46.96 -8.26
N GLN A 264 -14.46 -46.23 -7.24
CA GLN A 264 -14.35 -44.78 -7.15
C GLN A 264 -13.07 -44.30 -6.43
N LYS A 265 -12.35 -45.18 -5.71
CA LYS A 265 -11.18 -44.83 -4.88
C LYS A 265 -9.83 -45.18 -5.54
N VAL A 266 -9.81 -46.01 -6.57
CA VAL A 266 -8.58 -46.45 -7.24
C VAL A 266 -8.77 -46.32 -8.74
N TYR A 267 -7.77 -45.78 -9.43
CA TYR A 267 -7.84 -45.60 -10.87
C TYR A 267 -7.65 -46.93 -11.59
N PHE A 268 -8.55 -47.20 -12.53
CA PHE A 268 -8.47 -48.31 -13.46
C PHE A 268 -8.58 -47.74 -14.88
N SER A 269 -7.78 -48.26 -15.80
CA SER A 269 -7.83 -47.85 -17.20
C SER A 269 -9.05 -48.45 -17.92
N ASP A 270 -9.43 -47.86 -19.05
CA ASP A 270 -10.54 -48.36 -19.88
C ASP A 270 -10.20 -49.72 -20.53
N GLU A 271 -8.90 -50.01 -20.69
CA GLU A 271 -8.39 -51.30 -21.13
C GLU A 271 -8.23 -52.20 -19.89
N ASN A 272 -9.11 -53.20 -19.69
CA ASN A 272 -9.01 -54.16 -18.59
C ASN A 272 -7.71 -54.98 -18.66
N ASN A 273 -6.62 -54.40 -18.19
CA ASN A 273 -5.31 -55.00 -18.16
C ASN A 273 -5.12 -55.85 -16.89
N ASN A 274 -4.09 -56.70 -16.88
CA ASN A 274 -3.79 -57.59 -15.75
C ASN A 274 -3.60 -56.86 -14.41
N ILE A 275 -3.05 -55.63 -14.43
CA ILE A 275 -2.86 -54.83 -13.22
C ILE A 275 -4.22 -54.36 -12.70
N ASP A 276 -5.08 -53.84 -13.57
CA ASP A 276 -6.40 -53.36 -13.17
C ASP A 276 -7.28 -54.49 -12.62
N ILE A 277 -7.26 -55.66 -13.26
CA ILE A 277 -7.98 -56.85 -12.76
C ILE A 277 -7.44 -57.26 -11.39
N LEU A 278 -6.11 -57.29 -11.22
CA LEU A 278 -5.49 -57.65 -9.95
C LEU A 278 -5.88 -56.68 -8.83
N PHE A 279 -5.79 -55.37 -9.08
CA PHE A 279 -6.08 -54.34 -8.08
C PHE A 279 -7.57 -54.16 -7.78
N LYS A 280 -8.47 -54.62 -8.68
CA LYS A 280 -9.89 -54.82 -8.36
C LYS A 280 -10.10 -55.93 -7.33
N CYS A 281 -9.18 -56.90 -7.25
CA CYS A 281 -9.24 -58.01 -6.30
C CYS A 281 -8.64 -57.70 -4.92
N LEU A 282 -8.12 -56.50 -4.71
CA LEU A 282 -7.45 -56.10 -3.46
C LEU A 282 -8.30 -55.11 -2.66
N SER A 283 -8.32 -55.29 -1.34
CA SER A 283 -8.86 -54.28 -0.43
C SER A 283 -8.04 -52.99 -0.47
N ILE A 284 -8.66 -51.87 -0.10
CA ILE A 284 -7.97 -50.58 0.00
C ILE A 284 -6.81 -50.61 1.01
N ASP A 285 -6.93 -51.45 2.05
CA ASP A 285 -5.91 -51.57 3.08
C ASP A 285 -4.71 -52.39 2.60
N ASN A 286 -4.91 -53.40 1.74
CA ASN A 286 -3.78 -54.07 1.08
C ASN A 286 -2.99 -53.11 0.21
N ILE A 287 -3.67 -52.19 -0.51
CA ILE A 287 -3.01 -51.16 -1.34
C ILE A 287 -2.21 -50.19 -0.46
N LYS A 288 -2.82 -49.67 0.62
CA LYS A 288 -2.16 -48.78 1.59
C LYS A 288 -0.95 -49.43 2.25
N ASP A 289 -1.08 -50.68 2.69
CA ASP A 289 0.00 -51.41 3.35
C ASP A 289 1.12 -51.73 2.39
N PHE A 290 0.80 -52.11 1.15
CA PHE A 290 1.81 -52.30 0.11
C PHE A 290 2.57 -50.99 -0.19
N TYR A 291 1.87 -49.86 -0.29
CA TYR A 291 2.50 -48.54 -0.42
C TYR A 291 3.46 -48.24 0.75
N LYS A 292 3.04 -48.44 2.00
CA LYS A 292 3.90 -48.23 3.18
C LYS A 292 5.12 -49.15 3.18
N LEU A 293 4.94 -50.43 2.88
CA LEU A 293 6.03 -51.40 2.79
C LEU A 293 7.04 -51.04 1.70
N LEU A 294 6.55 -50.56 0.55
CA LEU A 294 7.40 -50.08 -0.53
C LEU A 294 8.28 -48.92 -0.06
N ARG A 295 7.71 -47.94 0.66
CA ARG A 295 8.46 -46.79 1.22
C ARG A 295 9.56 -47.25 2.17
N ILE A 296 9.24 -48.15 3.10
CA ILE A 296 10.20 -48.69 4.09
C ILE A 296 11.37 -49.39 3.41
N ASN A 297 11.11 -50.15 2.34
CA ASN A 297 12.10 -51.00 1.68
C ASN A 297 12.77 -50.34 0.45
N TRP A 298 12.43 -49.09 0.11
CA TRP A 298 12.85 -48.44 -1.13
C TRP A 298 14.36 -48.38 -1.34
N SER A 299 15.12 -48.05 -0.29
CA SER A 299 16.57 -47.92 -0.35
C SER A 299 17.27 -49.22 -0.81
N SER A 300 16.73 -50.36 -0.39
CA SER A 300 17.23 -51.68 -0.79
C SER A 300 16.92 -51.99 -2.26
N LEU A 301 15.75 -51.56 -2.75
CA LEU A 301 15.36 -51.73 -4.15
C LEU A 301 16.24 -50.90 -5.10
N VAL A 302 16.50 -49.64 -4.77
CA VAL A 302 17.33 -48.74 -5.60
C VAL A 302 18.76 -49.29 -5.74
N ARG A 303 19.34 -49.85 -4.67
CA ARG A 303 20.68 -50.47 -4.71
C ARG A 303 20.76 -51.66 -5.69
N ALA A 304 19.66 -52.37 -5.90
CA ALA A 304 19.60 -53.52 -6.80
C ALA A 304 19.55 -53.15 -8.30
N LYS A 305 19.33 -51.87 -8.66
CA LYS A 305 19.29 -51.35 -10.05
C LYS A 305 18.42 -52.19 -11.01
N ASN A 306 17.26 -52.65 -10.54
CA ASN A 306 16.37 -53.48 -11.34
C ASN A 306 15.37 -52.63 -12.13
N GLU A 307 15.65 -52.39 -13.42
CA GLU A 307 14.81 -51.58 -14.32
C GLU A 307 13.42 -52.19 -14.57
N SER A 308 13.29 -53.52 -14.63
CA SER A 308 11.97 -54.14 -14.85
C SER A 308 11.04 -53.92 -13.67
N LEU A 309 11.58 -53.98 -12.45
CA LEU A 309 10.84 -53.69 -11.23
C LEU A 309 10.44 -52.21 -11.14
N LYS A 310 11.33 -51.29 -11.55
CA LYS A 310 11.04 -49.85 -11.64
C LYS A 310 9.84 -49.59 -12.55
N LEU A 311 9.85 -50.15 -13.77
CA LEU A 311 8.78 -50.00 -14.74
C LEU A 311 7.46 -50.61 -14.26
N MET A 312 7.52 -51.76 -13.60
CA MET A 312 6.34 -52.39 -13.01
C MET A 312 5.72 -51.51 -11.93
N ILE A 313 6.50 -51.09 -10.94
CA ILE A 313 6.05 -50.26 -9.80
C ILE A 313 5.41 -48.95 -10.26
N GLY A 314 5.97 -48.31 -11.29
CA GLY A 314 5.42 -47.07 -11.85
C GLY A 314 4.02 -47.21 -12.47
N LYS A 315 3.64 -48.42 -12.89
CA LYS A 315 2.31 -48.73 -13.48
C LYS A 315 1.27 -49.14 -12.44
N LEU A 316 1.66 -49.41 -11.19
CA LEU A 316 0.72 -49.89 -10.17
C LEU A 316 -0.11 -48.72 -9.62
N PRO A 317 -1.44 -48.87 -9.46
CA PRO A 317 -2.30 -47.84 -8.90
C PRO A 317 -2.22 -47.81 -7.36
N ILE A 318 -1.03 -47.49 -6.85
CA ILE A 318 -0.70 -47.50 -5.41
C ILE A 318 -0.29 -46.11 -4.91
N TRP A 319 -0.21 -45.11 -5.79
CA TRP A 319 0.35 -43.81 -5.46
C TRP A 319 -0.74 -42.85 -4.99
N PRO A 320 -0.65 -42.34 -3.75
CA PRO A 320 -1.67 -41.46 -3.20
C PRO A 320 -1.84 -40.18 -4.04
N VAL A 321 -3.08 -39.73 -4.21
CA VAL A 321 -3.44 -38.48 -4.90
C VAL A 321 -3.75 -37.39 -3.88
N ARG A 322 -3.42 -36.14 -4.19
CA ARG A 322 -3.81 -34.97 -3.40
C ARG A 322 -5.32 -34.76 -3.51
N SER A 323 -5.97 -34.48 -2.39
CA SER A 323 -7.42 -34.20 -2.36
C SER A 323 -7.77 -32.96 -3.18
N ASN A 324 -8.80 -33.05 -4.03
CA ASN A 324 -9.37 -31.92 -4.76
C ASN A 324 -10.79 -31.63 -4.21
N PRO A 325 -11.04 -30.45 -3.62
CA PRO A 325 -12.33 -30.09 -3.02
C PRO A 325 -13.54 -30.15 -3.97
N LEU A 326 -13.35 -29.98 -5.28
CA LEU A 326 -14.45 -30.06 -6.26
C LEU A 326 -14.83 -31.49 -6.67
N MET A 327 -14.05 -32.50 -6.28
CA MET A 327 -14.26 -33.89 -6.68
C MET A 327 -14.82 -34.73 -5.52
N GLU A 328 -15.77 -34.19 -4.76
CA GLU A 328 -16.41 -34.90 -3.63
C GLU A 328 -17.05 -36.24 -4.06
N ASP A 329 -17.53 -36.35 -5.31
CA ASP A 329 -18.14 -37.57 -5.86
C ASP A 329 -17.16 -38.52 -6.58
N GLN A 330 -15.87 -38.18 -6.70
CA GLN A 330 -14.84 -38.98 -7.39
C GLN A 330 -13.47 -38.90 -6.68
N SER A 331 -13.43 -39.18 -5.38
CA SER A 331 -12.18 -39.18 -4.60
C SER A 331 -11.32 -40.41 -4.90
N LEU A 332 -10.72 -40.41 -6.09
CA LEU A 332 -9.63 -41.30 -6.43
C LEU A 332 -8.49 -41.06 -5.43
N ASN A 333 -8.20 -42.07 -4.62
CA ASN A 333 -7.16 -42.06 -3.62
C ASN A 333 -5.83 -42.54 -4.19
N PHE A 334 -5.85 -43.45 -5.17
CA PHE A 334 -4.64 -44.06 -5.72
C PHE A 334 -4.63 -44.12 -7.24
N VAL A 335 -3.52 -43.72 -7.84
CA VAL A 335 -3.28 -43.74 -9.29
C VAL A 335 -1.90 -44.31 -9.62
N PRO A 336 -1.64 -44.76 -10.87
CA PRO A 336 -0.29 -45.04 -11.35
C PRO A 336 0.56 -43.77 -11.50
N VAL A 337 1.89 -43.89 -11.35
CA VAL A 337 2.82 -42.78 -11.62
C VAL A 337 2.74 -42.32 -13.07
N SER A 338 2.49 -43.23 -14.01
CA SER A 338 2.48 -42.95 -15.45
C SER A 338 1.45 -41.91 -15.89
N ILE A 339 0.40 -41.67 -15.10
CA ILE A 339 -0.64 -40.66 -15.36
C ILE A 339 -0.69 -39.55 -14.30
N GLY A 340 0.19 -39.64 -13.30
CA GLY A 340 0.25 -38.72 -12.17
C GLY A 340 1.24 -37.58 -12.39
N TYR A 341 0.90 -36.41 -11.88
CA TYR A 341 1.70 -35.20 -11.96
C TYR A 341 2.20 -34.79 -10.58
N ILE A 342 3.40 -34.21 -10.51
CA ILE A 342 4.00 -33.74 -9.25
C ILE A 342 4.11 -32.23 -9.28
N LEU A 343 3.52 -31.61 -8.27
CA LEU A 343 3.77 -30.23 -7.89
C LEU A 343 4.88 -30.18 -6.83
N PRO A 344 5.57 -29.04 -6.66
CA PRO A 344 6.55 -28.88 -5.61
C PRO A 344 6.02 -29.30 -4.23
N ASN A 345 6.94 -29.75 -3.39
CA ASN A 345 6.62 -30.10 -2.02
C ASN A 345 6.09 -28.85 -1.31
N GLU A 346 5.09 -29.03 -0.44
CA GLU A 346 4.39 -27.96 0.31
C GLU A 346 3.46 -27.04 -0.51
N PHE A 347 3.48 -27.08 -1.84
CA PHE A 347 2.60 -26.26 -2.67
C PHE A 347 1.11 -26.58 -2.41
N LYS A 348 0.31 -25.59 -2.02
CA LYS A 348 -1.12 -25.74 -1.73
C LYS A 348 -1.92 -25.71 -3.03
N MET A 349 -2.64 -26.81 -3.29
CA MET A 349 -3.55 -26.92 -4.42
C MET A 349 -4.86 -26.19 -4.14
N TYR A 350 -5.50 -25.74 -5.21
CA TYR A 350 -6.88 -25.25 -5.19
C TYR A 350 -7.77 -26.12 -6.08
N ARG A 351 -9.06 -25.79 -6.10
CA ARG A 351 -10.08 -26.34 -6.99
C ARG A 351 -9.56 -26.43 -8.42
N THR A 352 -9.46 -27.67 -8.90
CA THR A 352 -8.84 -27.98 -10.20
C THR A 352 -9.94 -28.44 -11.17
N LYS A 353 -10.08 -27.76 -12.31
CA LYS A 353 -11.00 -28.12 -13.41
C LYS A 353 -10.40 -29.13 -14.40
N SER A 354 -9.09 -29.33 -14.35
CA SER A 354 -8.41 -30.31 -15.19
C SER A 354 -8.71 -31.74 -14.73
N LYS A 355 -8.78 -32.69 -15.67
CA LYS A 355 -8.87 -34.14 -15.37
C LYS A 355 -7.53 -34.76 -14.96
N LYS A 356 -6.53 -33.95 -14.60
CA LYS A 356 -5.18 -34.43 -14.23
C LYS A 356 -5.17 -34.86 -12.76
N PHE A 357 -4.38 -35.90 -12.47
CA PHE A 357 -4.19 -36.38 -11.11
C PHE A 357 -2.86 -35.89 -10.54
N PHE A 358 -2.91 -35.23 -9.38
CA PHE A 358 -1.72 -34.71 -8.72
C PHE A 358 -1.31 -35.64 -7.57
N LEU A 359 -0.11 -36.20 -7.65
CA LEU A 359 0.40 -37.14 -6.66
C LEU A 359 0.70 -36.43 -5.34
N ASN A 360 0.35 -37.09 -4.23
CA ASN A 360 0.64 -36.61 -2.89
C ASN A 360 2.07 -37.01 -2.50
N THR A 361 2.84 -36.02 -2.07
CA THR A 361 4.21 -36.15 -1.61
C THR A 361 4.23 -35.81 -0.14
N THR A 362 4.26 -36.82 0.73
CA THR A 362 4.13 -36.59 2.19
C THR A 362 5.45 -36.16 2.83
N ASP A 363 6.58 -36.57 2.24
CA ASP A 363 7.91 -36.26 2.74
C ASP A 363 8.99 -36.36 1.65
N LYS A 364 10.24 -36.12 2.06
CA LYS A 364 11.42 -36.23 1.19
C LYS A 364 11.68 -37.65 0.67
N VAL A 365 11.06 -38.68 1.25
CA VAL A 365 11.19 -40.06 0.77
C VAL A 365 10.32 -40.25 -0.46
N ASP A 366 9.08 -39.79 -0.42
CA ASP A 366 8.15 -39.83 -1.56
C ASP A 366 8.72 -39.07 -2.76
N ASP A 367 9.28 -37.88 -2.54
CA ASP A 367 9.95 -37.10 -3.59
C ASP A 367 11.09 -37.89 -4.28
N LYS A 368 11.91 -38.60 -3.49
CA LYS A 368 13.02 -39.42 -4.02
C LYS A 368 12.50 -40.63 -4.79
N ILE A 369 11.44 -41.26 -4.29
CA ILE A 369 10.80 -42.41 -4.93
C ILE A 369 10.26 -42.01 -6.29
N LEU A 370 9.42 -40.97 -6.32
CA LEU A 370 8.75 -40.54 -7.53
C LEU A 370 9.73 -39.97 -8.57
N LYS A 371 10.78 -39.26 -8.12
CA LYS A 371 11.87 -38.83 -8.99
C LYS A 371 12.60 -40.02 -9.62
N TYR A 372 12.87 -41.07 -8.86
CA TYR A 372 13.48 -42.29 -9.39
C TYR A 372 12.55 -43.02 -10.36
N LEU A 373 11.23 -42.95 -10.16
CA LEU A 373 10.21 -43.51 -11.05
C LEU A 373 9.94 -42.66 -12.30
N ASN A 374 10.67 -41.55 -12.51
CA ASN A 374 10.47 -40.62 -13.62
C ASN A 374 9.05 -40.02 -13.68
N ALA A 375 8.47 -39.72 -12.52
CA ALA A 375 7.17 -39.05 -12.46
C ALA A 375 7.21 -37.68 -13.15
N THR A 376 6.10 -37.30 -13.78
CA THR A 376 6.00 -36.05 -14.54
C THR A 376 5.89 -34.85 -13.61
N HIS A 377 6.88 -33.97 -13.62
CA HIS A 377 6.79 -32.69 -12.92
C HIS A 377 5.89 -31.73 -13.69
N HIS A 378 4.96 -31.10 -12.99
CA HIS A 378 4.05 -30.11 -13.57
C HIS A 378 4.45 -28.72 -13.11
N GLU A 379 4.56 -27.79 -14.06
CA GLU A 379 4.97 -26.42 -13.74
C GLU A 379 3.88 -25.71 -12.93
N ILE A 380 4.29 -24.94 -11.92
CA ILE A 380 3.38 -24.18 -11.06
C ILE A 380 2.60 -23.16 -11.89
N HIS A 381 3.24 -22.56 -12.90
CA HIS A 381 2.59 -21.63 -13.81
C HIS A 381 1.44 -22.32 -14.55
N ASP A 382 1.71 -23.43 -15.24
CA ASP A 382 0.67 -24.15 -15.97
C ASP A 382 -0.45 -24.63 -15.04
N TYR A 383 -0.12 -25.12 -13.85
CA TYR A 383 -1.12 -25.47 -12.85
C TYR A 383 -2.02 -24.28 -12.50
N ALA A 384 -1.42 -23.17 -12.07
CA ALA A 384 -2.15 -22.02 -11.54
C ALA A 384 -3.03 -21.35 -12.60
N PHE A 385 -2.59 -21.31 -13.86
CA PHE A 385 -3.25 -20.55 -14.93
C PHE A 385 -4.07 -21.38 -15.92
N ILE A 386 -3.82 -22.68 -16.03
CA ILE A 386 -4.53 -23.56 -16.96
C ILE A 386 -5.47 -24.51 -16.20
N ASP A 387 -4.99 -25.11 -15.11
CA ASP A 387 -5.69 -26.22 -14.46
C ASP A 387 -6.62 -25.79 -13.32
N VAL A 388 -6.42 -24.60 -12.74
CA VAL A 388 -7.23 -24.07 -11.62
C VAL A 388 -8.54 -23.44 -12.10
N GLU A 389 -9.59 -23.65 -11.32
CA GLU A 389 -10.87 -22.95 -11.43
C GLU A 389 -10.90 -21.77 -10.47
N LEU A 390 -11.15 -20.56 -11.01
CA LEU A 390 -11.20 -19.35 -10.20
C LEU A 390 -12.50 -19.30 -9.39
N PRO A 391 -12.43 -18.91 -8.10
CA PRO A 391 -13.64 -18.79 -7.30
C PRO A 391 -14.44 -17.54 -7.63
N GLU A 392 -15.75 -17.60 -7.33
CA GLU A 392 -16.63 -16.43 -7.32
C GLU A 392 -16.50 -15.61 -6.02
N LYS A 393 -16.11 -16.25 -4.91
CA LYS A 393 -16.01 -15.67 -3.57
C LYS A 393 -14.70 -16.08 -2.88
N ASN A 394 -14.22 -15.23 -1.99
CA ASN A 394 -13.05 -15.52 -1.17
C ASN A 394 -13.31 -16.73 -0.25
N ASP A 395 -12.37 -17.66 -0.22
CA ASP A 395 -12.29 -18.75 0.75
C ASP A 395 -10.83 -18.98 1.17
N GLN A 396 -10.63 -19.62 2.33
CA GLN A 396 -9.28 -19.78 2.89
C GLN A 396 -8.37 -20.64 2.00
N GLU A 397 -8.92 -21.63 1.29
CA GLU A 397 -8.13 -22.50 0.40
C GLU A 397 -7.58 -21.69 -0.78
N TYR A 398 -8.35 -20.75 -1.31
CA TYR A 398 -7.90 -19.86 -2.38
C TYR A 398 -6.80 -18.90 -1.91
N VAL A 399 -6.90 -18.38 -0.68
CA VAL A 399 -5.84 -17.57 -0.06
C VAL A 399 -4.55 -18.38 0.06
N ASP A 400 -4.62 -19.60 0.58
CA ASP A 400 -3.46 -20.48 0.78
C ASP A 400 -2.81 -20.91 -0.55
N PHE A 401 -3.63 -21.09 -1.58
CA PHE A 401 -3.17 -21.32 -2.95
C PHE A 401 -2.44 -20.10 -3.53
N LEU A 402 -3.05 -18.91 -3.49
CA LEU A 402 -2.41 -17.69 -3.97
C LEU A 402 -1.10 -17.41 -3.22
N ASP A 403 -1.08 -17.68 -1.92
CA ASP A 403 0.11 -17.60 -1.09
C ASP A 403 1.22 -18.52 -1.61
N SER A 404 0.90 -19.78 -1.89
CA SER A 404 1.84 -20.77 -2.45
C SER A 404 2.32 -20.38 -3.86
N VAL A 405 1.45 -19.84 -4.71
CA VAL A 405 1.82 -19.35 -6.05
C VAL A 405 2.78 -18.18 -5.94
N LEU A 406 2.51 -17.24 -5.03
CA LEU A 406 3.37 -16.08 -4.80
C LEU A 406 4.70 -16.46 -4.15
N GLU A 407 4.75 -17.43 -3.24
CA GLU A 407 5.99 -17.93 -2.65
C GLU A 407 6.95 -18.47 -3.73
N ASN A 408 6.40 -19.12 -4.75
CA ASN A 408 7.17 -19.68 -5.86
C ASN A 408 7.41 -18.70 -7.03
N ALA A 409 6.81 -17.51 -7.01
CA ALA A 409 7.09 -16.47 -7.99
C ALA A 409 8.44 -15.79 -7.69
N THR A 410 9.26 -15.52 -8.71
CA THR A 410 10.49 -14.72 -8.56
C THR A 410 10.15 -13.24 -8.39
N SER A 411 10.99 -12.51 -7.66
CA SER A 411 10.87 -11.05 -7.49
C SER A 411 11.41 -10.27 -8.68
N GLU A 412 11.95 -10.96 -9.70
CA GLU A 412 12.50 -10.33 -10.90
C GLU A 412 11.39 -9.67 -11.72
N ASP A 413 11.72 -8.50 -12.26
CA ASP A 413 10.80 -7.80 -13.14
C ASP A 413 10.51 -8.65 -14.37
N GLY A 414 9.23 -8.79 -14.68
CA GLY A 414 8.77 -9.59 -15.79
C GLY A 414 8.59 -11.09 -15.54
N CYS A 415 8.66 -11.57 -14.29
CA CYS A 415 8.25 -12.93 -13.92
C CYS A 415 6.88 -13.30 -14.53
N LYS A 416 6.83 -14.46 -15.20
CA LYS A 416 5.62 -14.92 -15.92
C LYS A 416 4.42 -15.10 -14.96
N ILE A 417 4.69 -15.65 -13.76
CA ILE A 417 3.66 -15.88 -12.74
C ILE A 417 3.05 -14.55 -12.27
N THR A 418 3.86 -13.56 -11.90
CA THR A 418 3.32 -12.28 -11.41
C THR A 418 2.53 -11.57 -12.52
N LYS A 419 3.06 -11.52 -13.75
CA LYS A 419 2.37 -10.92 -14.90
C LYS A 419 0.97 -11.49 -15.11
N ASP A 420 0.82 -12.81 -15.08
CA ASP A 420 -0.48 -13.44 -15.32
C ASP A 420 -1.40 -13.33 -14.08
N LEU A 421 -0.84 -13.32 -12.87
CA LEU A 421 -1.58 -13.02 -11.64
C LEU A 421 -2.26 -11.64 -11.67
N LYS A 422 -1.77 -10.67 -12.45
CA LYS A 422 -2.43 -9.36 -12.59
C LYS A 422 -3.90 -9.46 -12.98
N ASN A 423 -4.26 -10.49 -13.74
CA ASN A 423 -5.62 -10.73 -14.21
C ASN A 423 -6.46 -11.57 -13.24
N TYR A 424 -5.87 -12.04 -12.14
CA TYR A 424 -6.57 -12.85 -11.15
C TYR A 424 -7.33 -11.98 -10.15
N PRO A 425 -8.48 -12.47 -9.67
CA PRO A 425 -9.21 -11.84 -8.58
C PRO A 425 -8.50 -12.13 -7.25
N PHE A 426 -8.24 -11.09 -6.45
CA PHE A 426 -7.55 -11.19 -5.16
C PHE A 426 -8.52 -11.04 -3.99
N PRO A 427 -8.28 -11.77 -2.89
CA PRO A 427 -9.14 -11.75 -1.72
C PRO A 427 -9.00 -10.46 -0.90
N ASN A 428 -10.14 -9.95 -0.45
CA ASN A 428 -10.20 -8.84 0.48
C ASN A 428 -10.02 -9.32 1.94
N ALA A 429 -9.51 -8.44 2.81
CA ALA A 429 -9.24 -8.76 4.22
C ALA A 429 -10.50 -8.88 5.09
N PHE A 430 -11.60 -8.22 4.74
CA PHE A 430 -12.77 -8.07 5.61
C PHE A 430 -14.07 -8.60 5.02
N THR A 431 -14.10 -8.90 3.72
CA THR A 431 -15.27 -9.33 2.97
C THR A 431 -14.97 -10.59 2.15
N ASP A 432 -16.04 -11.29 1.75
CA ASP A 432 -15.95 -12.43 0.83
C ASP A 432 -15.74 -12.01 -0.64
N LYS A 433 -15.61 -10.70 -0.90
CA LYS A 433 -15.43 -10.17 -2.26
C LYS A 433 -14.00 -10.36 -2.74
N LEU A 434 -13.89 -10.69 -4.02
CA LEU A 434 -12.63 -10.69 -4.73
C LEU A 434 -12.53 -9.43 -5.61
N MET A 435 -11.35 -8.83 -5.70
CA MET A 435 -11.10 -7.63 -6.49
C MET A 435 -9.81 -7.72 -7.30
N PRO A 436 -9.68 -6.98 -8.41
CA PRO A 436 -8.40 -6.82 -9.07
C PRO A 436 -7.36 -6.25 -8.10
N ILE A 437 -6.11 -6.73 -8.19
CA ILE A 437 -5.02 -6.27 -7.31
C ILE A 437 -4.81 -4.76 -7.34
N SER A 438 -5.08 -4.11 -8.48
CA SER A 438 -4.96 -2.66 -8.66
C SER A 438 -5.97 -1.83 -7.87
N LYS A 439 -7.05 -2.47 -7.39
CA LYS A 439 -8.05 -1.83 -6.52
C LYS A 439 -7.80 -2.10 -5.04
N LEU A 440 -6.78 -2.89 -4.72
CA LEU A 440 -6.46 -3.28 -3.35
C LEU A 440 -5.31 -2.43 -2.78
N PHE A 441 -5.44 -2.11 -1.50
CA PHE A 441 -4.52 -1.27 -0.73
C PHE A 441 -3.94 -2.05 0.43
N ASN A 442 -2.75 -1.62 0.88
CA ASN A 442 -2.12 -2.17 2.06
C ASN A 442 -2.77 -1.61 3.34
N TYR A 443 -3.31 -2.51 4.17
CA TYR A 443 -3.91 -2.16 5.46
C TYR A 443 -2.90 -1.67 6.51
N GLU A 444 -1.62 -2.02 6.35
CA GLU A 444 -0.55 -1.57 7.25
C GLU A 444 -0.24 -0.07 7.08
N ASP A 445 -0.59 0.53 5.93
CA ASP A 445 -0.45 1.97 5.71
C ASP A 445 -1.54 2.72 6.46
N ILE A 446 -1.12 3.59 7.39
CA ILE A 446 -2.03 4.33 8.26
C ILE A 446 -2.92 5.31 7.50
N VAL A 447 -2.46 5.86 6.37
CA VAL A 447 -3.26 6.78 5.57
C VAL A 447 -4.38 6.02 4.88
N PHE A 448 -4.07 4.90 4.24
CA PHE A 448 -5.09 4.06 3.61
C PHE A 448 -6.12 3.56 4.62
N ARG A 449 -5.67 3.00 5.75
CA ARG A 449 -6.56 2.49 6.80
C ARG A 449 -7.50 3.56 7.35
N THR A 450 -6.99 4.77 7.57
CA THR A 450 -7.82 5.88 8.09
C THR A 450 -8.78 6.40 7.02
N VAL A 451 -8.32 6.60 5.78
CA VAL A 451 -9.15 7.19 4.71
C VAL A 451 -10.29 6.27 4.29
N PHE A 452 -10.02 5.00 4.03
CA PHE A 452 -11.05 4.05 3.59
C PHE A 452 -11.88 3.48 4.74
N GLY A 453 -11.38 3.56 5.99
CA GLY A 453 -12.01 2.95 7.16
C GLY A 453 -11.57 1.50 7.37
N GLY A 454 -11.52 1.05 8.62
CA GLY A 454 -10.85 -0.20 9.00
C GLY A 454 -11.45 -1.50 8.45
N ASP A 455 -12.70 -1.49 7.98
CA ASP A 455 -13.47 -2.64 7.50
C ASP A 455 -13.80 -2.57 5.99
N SER A 456 -13.11 -1.69 5.25
CA SER A 456 -13.37 -1.47 3.83
C SER A 456 -13.03 -2.68 2.95
N ASN A 457 -13.80 -2.84 1.87
CA ASN A 457 -13.59 -3.89 0.88
C ASN A 457 -12.40 -3.63 -0.06
N VAL A 458 -11.59 -2.59 0.19
CA VAL A 458 -10.43 -2.21 -0.61
C VAL A 458 -9.09 -2.75 -0.08
N PHE A 459 -9.06 -3.49 1.04
CA PHE A 459 -7.80 -4.00 1.60
C PHE A 459 -7.46 -5.41 1.15
N LEU A 460 -6.20 -5.66 0.78
CA LEU A 460 -5.72 -7.01 0.46
C LEU A 460 -5.72 -7.91 1.70
N HIS A 461 -6.10 -9.18 1.54
CA HIS A 461 -6.06 -10.17 2.60
C HIS A 461 -4.68 -10.26 3.29
N PHE A 462 -4.67 -10.30 4.62
CA PHE A 462 -3.45 -10.15 5.44
C PHE A 462 -2.34 -11.16 5.10
N ASN A 463 -2.69 -12.42 4.83
CA ASN A 463 -1.71 -13.45 4.48
C ASN A 463 -0.94 -13.14 3.18
N LEU A 464 -1.50 -12.35 2.27
CA LEU A 464 -0.86 -12.02 0.99
C LEU A 464 0.01 -10.76 1.06
N VAL A 465 -0.14 -9.93 2.11
CA VAL A 465 0.63 -8.69 2.28
C VAL A 465 2.14 -8.96 2.43
N LYS A 466 2.53 -10.13 2.95
CA LYS A 466 3.95 -10.55 3.01
C LYS A 466 4.63 -10.58 1.63
N HIS A 467 3.85 -10.70 0.55
CA HIS A 467 4.33 -10.69 -0.83
C HIS A 467 4.29 -9.33 -1.53
N LYS A 468 4.15 -8.23 -0.76
CA LYS A 468 4.01 -6.86 -1.31
C LYS A 468 5.02 -6.47 -2.38
N SER A 469 6.28 -6.89 -2.26
CA SER A 469 7.32 -6.61 -3.27
C SER A 469 7.00 -7.19 -4.65
N LYS A 470 6.38 -8.38 -4.70
CA LYS A 470 5.98 -9.05 -5.94
C LYS A 470 4.67 -8.46 -6.49
N LEU A 471 3.77 -8.07 -5.59
CA LEU A 471 2.46 -7.50 -5.93
C LEU A 471 2.54 -6.04 -6.41
N LEU A 472 3.54 -5.28 -5.97
CA LEU A 472 3.82 -3.91 -6.44
C LEU A 472 3.96 -3.86 -7.96
N ASN A 473 4.66 -4.82 -8.57
CA ASN A 473 4.90 -4.88 -10.01
C ASN A 473 3.62 -5.08 -10.85
N ILE A 474 2.51 -5.47 -10.21
CA ILE A 474 1.24 -5.75 -10.89
C ILE A 474 0.13 -4.78 -10.49
N GLY A 475 0.46 -3.73 -9.73
CA GLY A 475 -0.43 -2.61 -9.41
C GLY A 475 -0.95 -2.58 -7.99
N PHE A 476 -0.43 -3.39 -7.06
CA PHE A 476 -0.83 -3.30 -5.65
C PHE A 476 -0.46 -1.96 -5.03
N ASN A 477 -1.40 -1.33 -4.34
CA ASN A 477 -1.19 -0.03 -3.69
C ASN A 477 -0.58 -0.24 -2.29
N ASP A 478 0.74 -0.49 -2.25
CA ASP A 478 1.48 -0.76 -1.00
C ASP A 478 1.72 0.48 -0.13
N LYS A 479 2.01 1.61 -0.77
CA LYS A 479 2.36 2.88 -0.11
C LYS A 479 1.71 4.05 -0.81
N LEU A 480 1.51 5.13 -0.05
CA LEU A 480 1.03 6.38 -0.62
C LEU A 480 2.05 6.97 -1.60
N ASN A 481 1.62 7.14 -2.85
CA ASN A 481 2.28 7.87 -3.93
C ASN A 481 1.31 8.91 -4.54
N SER A 482 1.71 9.62 -5.60
CA SER A 482 0.90 10.69 -6.20
C SER A 482 -0.44 10.21 -6.75
N GLU A 483 -0.50 9.01 -7.30
CA GLU A 483 -1.72 8.44 -7.89
C GLU A 483 -2.66 7.96 -6.79
N THR A 484 -2.15 7.19 -5.82
CA THR A 484 -2.95 6.71 -4.69
C THR A 484 -3.41 7.85 -3.78
N PHE A 485 -2.60 8.91 -3.63
CA PHE A 485 -2.99 10.13 -2.90
C PHE A 485 -4.25 10.75 -3.51
N LYS A 486 -4.28 10.87 -4.84
CA LYS A 486 -5.45 11.37 -5.55
C LYS A 486 -6.67 10.47 -5.35
N ILE A 487 -6.49 9.14 -5.35
CA ILE A 487 -7.59 8.20 -5.06
C ILE A 487 -8.11 8.41 -3.63
N CYS A 488 -7.23 8.53 -2.63
CA CYS A 488 -7.63 8.82 -1.25
C CYS A 488 -8.37 10.17 -1.11
N ALA A 489 -7.91 11.20 -1.82
CA ALA A 489 -8.57 12.51 -1.79
C ALA A 489 -9.98 12.45 -2.42
N LEU A 490 -10.15 11.72 -3.53
CA LEU A 490 -11.45 11.50 -4.17
C LEU A 490 -12.40 10.68 -3.30
N GLU A 491 -11.89 9.67 -2.58
CA GLU A 491 -12.70 8.91 -1.62
C GLU A 491 -13.26 9.81 -0.52
N ILE A 492 -12.44 10.72 0.02
CA ILE A 492 -12.88 11.69 1.03
C ILE A 492 -13.98 12.61 0.49
N GLU A 493 -13.84 13.08 -0.75
CA GLU A 493 -14.85 13.90 -1.43
C GLU A 493 -16.17 13.14 -1.56
N GLU A 494 -16.13 11.91 -2.07
CA GLU A 494 -17.31 11.05 -2.23
C GLU A 494 -18.00 10.74 -0.88
N LEU A 495 -17.22 10.43 0.16
CA LEU A 495 -17.74 10.22 1.51
C LEU A 495 -18.41 11.48 2.08
N GLN A 496 -17.85 12.66 1.81
CA GLN A 496 -18.43 13.92 2.26
C GLN A 496 -19.76 14.24 1.52
N GLU A 497 -19.90 13.88 0.25
CA GLU A 497 -21.12 14.16 -0.53
C GLU A 497 -22.29 13.23 -0.20
N MET A 498 -22.04 11.93 -0.01
CA MET A 498 -23.12 10.96 0.20
C MET A 498 -23.66 10.94 1.63
N ASN A 499 -22.79 10.66 2.60
CA ASN A 499 -23.13 10.62 4.02
C ASN A 499 -21.83 10.65 4.84
N PRO A 500 -21.37 11.83 5.30
CA PRO A 500 -20.07 11.97 5.94
C PRO A 500 -19.98 11.09 7.18
N PRO A 501 -18.98 10.20 7.28
CA PRO A 501 -18.77 9.43 8.50
C PRO A 501 -18.36 10.36 9.65
N PRO A 502 -18.60 9.99 10.91
CA PRO A 502 -18.36 10.87 12.06
C PRO A 502 -16.88 11.29 12.20
N ASP A 503 -15.96 10.50 11.64
CA ASP A 503 -14.52 10.73 11.62
C ASP A 503 -14.01 11.41 10.34
N ILE A 504 -14.88 11.88 9.43
CA ILE A 504 -14.49 12.47 8.12
C ILE A 504 -13.44 13.58 8.26
N ARG A 505 -13.56 14.41 9.30
CA ARG A 505 -12.59 15.46 9.61
C ARG A 505 -11.21 14.90 9.91
N HIS A 506 -11.15 13.79 10.66
CA HIS A 506 -9.90 13.13 11.00
C HIS A 506 -9.26 12.47 9.76
N ARG A 507 -10.06 11.93 8.84
CA ARG A 507 -9.55 11.41 7.56
C ARG A 507 -8.89 12.51 6.73
N GLY A 508 -9.53 13.66 6.63
CA GLY A 508 -8.95 14.85 6.00
C GLY A 508 -7.65 15.31 6.69
N PHE A 509 -7.64 15.35 8.03
CA PHE A 509 -6.44 15.67 8.81
C PHE A 509 -5.26 14.76 8.45
N VAL A 510 -5.43 13.44 8.47
CA VAL A 510 -4.35 12.48 8.19
C VAL A 510 -3.81 12.63 6.77
N LEU A 511 -4.69 12.86 5.80
CA LEU A 511 -4.27 13.04 4.41
C LEU A 511 -3.51 14.37 4.19
N VAL A 512 -3.97 15.46 4.81
CA VAL A 512 -3.30 16.77 4.76
C VAL A 512 -1.94 16.74 5.48
N ASP A 513 -1.88 16.13 6.66
CA ASP A 513 -0.64 15.99 7.42
C ASP A 513 0.42 15.23 6.61
N HIS A 514 0.02 14.14 5.95
CA HIS A 514 0.91 13.44 5.04
C HIS A 514 1.33 14.28 3.82
N PHE A 515 0.40 15.06 3.25
CA PHE A 515 0.68 15.95 2.12
C PHE A 515 1.81 16.94 2.47
N TYR A 516 1.75 17.56 3.65
CA TYR A 516 2.78 18.48 4.15
C TYR A 516 4.13 17.81 4.40
N ASN A 517 4.15 16.52 4.77
CA ASN A 517 5.40 15.80 5.05
C ASN A 517 6.14 15.33 3.78
N VAL A 518 5.43 15.10 2.66
CA VAL A 518 6.00 14.46 1.47
C VAL A 518 6.21 15.42 0.29
N MET A 519 5.50 16.56 0.26
CA MET A 519 5.71 17.78 -0.56
C MET A 519 5.94 17.65 -2.08
N ASN A 520 6.06 16.44 -2.64
CA ASN A 520 6.35 16.15 -4.04
C ASN A 520 5.08 15.90 -4.88
N TYR A 521 3.90 16.08 -4.29
CA TYR A 521 2.63 15.93 -5.00
C TYR A 521 2.19 17.27 -5.59
N GLU A 522 1.66 17.22 -6.81
CA GLU A 522 0.99 18.38 -7.41
C GLU A 522 -0.20 18.78 -6.53
N LEU A 523 -0.30 20.07 -6.21
CA LEU A 523 -1.37 20.58 -5.35
C LEU A 523 -2.73 20.34 -6.03
N ILE A 524 -3.57 19.53 -5.40
CA ILE A 524 -4.90 19.23 -5.93
C ILE A 524 -5.89 20.27 -5.41
N ASP A 525 -5.85 21.46 -6.02
CA ASP A 525 -6.57 22.65 -5.57
C ASP A 525 -8.10 22.53 -5.46
N ARG A 526 -8.69 21.52 -6.08
CA ARG A 526 -10.15 21.39 -6.26
C ARG A 526 -10.79 20.28 -5.45
N ILE A 527 -10.02 19.33 -4.93
CA ILE A 527 -10.59 18.21 -4.16
C ILE A 527 -10.75 18.65 -2.69
N PRO A 528 -11.94 18.52 -2.10
CA PRO A 528 -12.22 18.97 -0.74
C PRO A 528 -11.81 17.93 0.31
N PHE A 529 -10.53 17.94 0.70
CA PHE A 529 -10.02 17.07 1.76
C PHE A 529 -9.41 17.82 2.95
N VAL A 530 -9.36 19.16 2.91
CA VAL A 530 -8.68 19.97 3.93
C VAL A 530 -9.65 20.35 5.05
N PRO A 531 -9.36 20.01 6.32
CA PRO A 531 -10.22 20.41 7.43
C PRO A 531 -10.36 21.91 7.57
N ILE A 532 -11.60 22.38 7.71
CA ILE A 532 -11.92 23.78 7.92
C ILE A 532 -12.38 24.04 9.35
N SER A 533 -12.15 25.26 9.81
CA SER A 533 -12.72 25.78 11.05
C SER A 533 -14.24 25.75 10.94
N LYS A 534 -14.92 25.23 11.97
CA LYS A 534 -16.37 24.98 11.92
C LYS A 534 -17.22 26.12 12.47
N ILE A 535 -16.72 26.77 13.51
CA ILE A 535 -17.42 27.84 14.22
C ILE A 535 -16.39 28.92 14.49
N LEU A 536 -16.76 30.16 14.18
CA LEU A 536 -16.04 31.34 14.65
C LEU A 536 -16.77 31.96 15.82
N ASP A 537 -16.05 32.74 16.62
CA ASP A 537 -16.63 33.53 17.70
C ASP A 537 -17.59 34.60 17.17
N LYS A 538 -18.38 35.19 18.07
CA LYS A 538 -19.11 36.42 17.76
C LYS A 538 -18.08 37.53 17.44
N PRO A 539 -18.35 38.42 16.46
CA PRO A 539 -19.57 38.52 15.64
C PRO A 539 -19.57 37.66 14.35
N TYR A 540 -18.48 36.94 14.06
CA TYR A 540 -18.29 36.20 12.81
C TYR A 540 -19.24 35.01 12.60
N LYS A 541 -19.61 34.32 13.69
CA LYS A 541 -20.42 33.08 13.69
C LYS A 541 -21.66 33.12 12.79
N LYS A 542 -22.34 34.27 12.71
CA LYS A 542 -23.66 34.40 12.07
C LYS A 542 -23.58 34.32 10.53
N TYR A 543 -22.42 34.63 9.92
CA TYR A 543 -22.22 34.52 8.46
C TYR A 543 -21.12 33.56 8.05
N TYR A 544 -20.37 33.04 9.01
CA TYR A 544 -19.46 31.94 8.78
C TYR A 544 -20.24 30.62 8.87
N ASN A 545 -20.95 30.28 7.79
CA ASN A 545 -21.82 29.11 7.71
C ASN A 545 -21.30 28.13 6.65
N HIS A 546 -20.56 27.12 7.10
CA HIS A 546 -20.12 26.00 6.27
C HIS A 546 -20.81 24.73 6.76
N SER A 547 -21.59 24.10 5.88
CA SER A 547 -22.27 22.82 6.18
C SER A 547 -21.29 21.64 6.17
N GLN A 548 -20.20 21.75 5.43
CA GLN A 548 -19.17 20.74 5.23
C GLN A 548 -18.08 20.81 6.32
N PHE A 549 -17.33 19.72 6.48
CA PHE A 549 -16.20 19.64 7.42
C PHE A 549 -14.85 19.87 6.74
N LEU A 550 -14.79 19.61 5.43
CA LEU A 550 -13.60 19.68 4.61
C LEU A 550 -13.89 20.56 3.39
N ASP A 551 -12.89 21.30 2.92
CA ASP A 551 -12.94 22.08 1.68
C ASP A 551 -11.60 21.94 0.93
N CYS A 552 -11.49 22.55 -0.24
CA CYS A 552 -10.31 22.48 -1.09
C CYS A 552 -9.36 23.67 -0.87
N PHE A 553 -8.08 23.51 -1.20
CA PHE A 553 -7.08 24.57 -1.05
C PHE A 553 -7.44 25.89 -1.75
N LYS A 554 -8.23 25.83 -2.83
CA LYS A 554 -8.72 27.03 -3.53
C LYS A 554 -9.76 27.83 -2.73
N ASN A 555 -10.56 27.20 -1.89
CA ASN A 555 -11.67 27.84 -1.18
C ASN A 555 -11.35 28.18 0.28
N ILE A 556 -10.16 27.81 0.76
CA ILE A 556 -9.71 28.10 2.12
C ILE A 556 -8.70 29.25 2.17
N VAL A 557 -8.54 29.84 3.35
CA VAL A 557 -7.51 30.83 3.69
C VAL A 557 -6.86 30.52 5.04
N LEU A 558 -5.62 30.99 5.21
CA LEU A 558 -4.92 30.89 6.49
C LEU A 558 -5.59 31.74 7.58
N PRO A 559 -5.46 31.39 8.87
CA PRO A 559 -6.10 32.13 9.95
C PRO A 559 -5.62 33.58 10.07
N GLU A 560 -4.38 33.87 9.63
CA GLU A 560 -3.84 35.23 9.55
C GLU A 560 -4.64 36.15 8.59
N TYR A 561 -5.32 35.59 7.58
CA TYR A 561 -6.17 36.33 6.66
C TYR A 561 -7.63 36.35 7.07
N LYS A 562 -7.95 35.95 8.31
CA LYS A 562 -9.32 35.96 8.85
C LYS A 562 -10.01 37.30 8.60
N GLY A 563 -9.41 38.40 9.04
CA GLY A 563 -10.03 39.74 8.96
C GLY A 563 -10.33 40.24 7.54
N VAL A 564 -9.69 39.67 6.52
CA VAL A 564 -9.81 40.14 5.12
C VAL A 564 -10.59 39.20 4.20
N ALA A 565 -10.95 37.99 4.64
CA ALA A 565 -11.56 36.99 3.76
C ALA A 565 -12.59 36.05 4.40
N TRP A 566 -12.82 36.10 5.73
CA TRP A 566 -13.67 35.13 6.43
C TRP A 566 -15.10 34.98 5.88
N SER A 567 -15.67 36.03 5.27
CA SER A 567 -17.03 35.95 4.71
C SER A 567 -17.08 35.38 3.29
N GLN A 568 -15.92 35.18 2.66
CA GLN A 568 -15.81 34.74 1.26
C GLN A 568 -15.15 33.37 1.13
N LYS A 569 -14.34 32.96 2.10
CA LYS A 569 -13.58 31.71 2.10
C LYS A 569 -13.58 31.10 3.50
N ALA A 570 -13.54 29.77 3.56
CA ALA A 570 -13.41 29.05 4.82
C ALA A 570 -12.00 29.25 5.40
N LEU A 571 -11.87 29.21 6.72
CA LEU A 571 -10.58 29.22 7.38
C LEU A 571 -10.09 27.79 7.52
N ILE A 572 -8.83 27.55 7.20
CA ILE A 572 -8.17 26.29 7.54
C ILE A 572 -8.27 26.04 9.06
N ALA A 573 -8.46 24.79 9.47
CA ALA A 573 -8.51 24.48 10.89
C ALA A 573 -7.13 24.67 11.56
N GLU A 574 -7.14 25.09 12.82
CA GLU A 574 -5.93 25.47 13.57
C GLU A 574 -4.91 24.32 13.73
N ASP A 575 -5.38 23.08 13.72
CA ASP A 575 -4.58 21.86 13.84
C ASP A 575 -3.98 21.37 12.52
N VAL A 576 -4.31 22.00 11.38
CA VAL A 576 -3.80 21.63 10.04
C VAL A 576 -3.20 22.81 9.28
N ILE A 577 -2.74 23.84 10.00
CA ILE A 577 -2.03 24.98 9.41
C ILE A 577 -0.73 24.45 8.76
N PRO A 578 -0.45 24.81 7.49
CA PRO A 578 0.78 24.41 6.82
C PRO A 578 2.03 24.88 7.59
N PRO A 579 3.02 24.00 7.81
CA PRO A 579 4.32 24.40 8.32
C PRO A 579 5.03 25.44 7.45
N GLN A 580 6.00 26.18 8.02
CA GLN A 580 6.66 27.30 7.31
C GLN A 580 7.39 26.84 6.04
N ASP A 581 8.03 25.68 6.06
CA ASP A 581 8.69 25.10 4.89
C ASP A 581 7.71 24.78 3.74
N VAL A 582 6.46 24.45 4.06
CA VAL A 582 5.38 24.27 3.07
C VAL A 582 4.99 25.61 2.46
N LEU A 583 4.85 26.64 3.28
CA LEU A 583 4.50 28.00 2.83
C LEU A 583 5.63 28.63 2.01
N ASP A 584 6.89 28.36 2.35
CA ASP A 584 8.05 28.83 1.58
C ASP A 584 8.08 28.21 0.18
N LYS A 585 7.70 26.93 0.05
CA LYS A 585 7.59 26.24 -1.24
C LYS A 585 6.34 26.67 -2.03
N TYR A 586 5.23 26.93 -1.35
CA TYR A 586 3.96 27.35 -1.96
C TYR A 586 3.43 28.66 -1.34
N PRO A 587 4.02 29.84 -1.66
CA PRO A 587 3.69 31.11 -1.00
C PRO A 587 2.24 31.61 -1.22
N SER A 588 1.54 31.06 -2.21
CA SER A 588 0.14 31.38 -2.49
C SER A 588 -0.85 30.49 -1.72
N LEU A 589 -0.40 29.44 -1.04
CA LEU A 589 -1.25 28.48 -0.34
C LEU A 589 -2.01 29.17 0.80
N GLY A 590 -3.34 29.18 0.70
CA GLY A 590 -4.19 29.86 1.69
C GLY A 590 -4.10 31.39 1.69
N LYS A 591 -3.39 32.01 0.74
CA LYS A 591 -3.40 33.47 0.54
C LYS A 591 -4.65 33.87 -0.27
N PRO A 592 -5.46 34.85 0.18
CA PRO A 592 -6.63 35.30 -0.58
C PRO A 592 -6.22 36.03 -1.86
N SER A 593 -7.08 35.96 -2.89
CA SER A 593 -6.92 36.78 -4.09
C SER A 593 -7.42 38.21 -3.87
N ASP A 594 -6.91 39.17 -4.65
CA ASP A 594 -7.40 40.55 -4.71
C ASP A 594 -8.93 40.59 -4.83
N ARG A 595 -9.50 39.82 -5.77
CA ARG A 595 -10.94 39.71 -5.98
C ARG A 595 -11.70 39.19 -4.76
N THR A 596 -11.11 38.26 -4.00
CA THR A 596 -11.71 37.74 -2.76
C THR A 596 -11.77 38.83 -1.70
N VAL A 597 -10.68 39.57 -1.51
CA VAL A 597 -10.59 40.65 -0.51
C VAL A 597 -11.53 41.81 -0.85
N ILE A 598 -11.64 42.18 -2.12
CA ILE A 598 -12.58 43.23 -2.56
C ILE A 598 -14.04 42.81 -2.31
N LYS A 599 -14.40 41.57 -2.65
CA LYS A 599 -15.73 41.04 -2.33
C LYS A 599 -16.00 41.04 -0.82
N HIS A 600 -14.98 40.75 -0.01
CA HIS A 600 -15.07 40.83 1.44
C HIS A 600 -15.36 42.27 1.92
N LEU A 601 -14.66 43.27 1.37
CA LEU A 601 -14.92 44.68 1.68
C LEU A 601 -16.34 45.10 1.30
N LYS A 602 -16.80 44.73 0.10
CA LYS A 602 -18.17 44.99 -0.36
C LYS A 602 -19.19 44.33 0.57
N PHE A 603 -18.91 43.12 1.05
CA PHE A 603 -19.72 42.46 2.06
C PHE A 603 -19.79 43.28 3.35
N LEU A 604 -18.65 43.71 3.91
CA LEU A 604 -18.62 44.51 5.14
C LEU A 604 -19.42 45.80 4.99
N ARG A 605 -19.25 46.52 3.87
CA ARG A 605 -20.00 47.74 3.56
C ARG A 605 -21.49 47.47 3.41
N ASN A 606 -21.88 46.46 2.65
CA ASN A 606 -23.31 46.16 2.43
C ASN A 606 -24.02 45.76 3.73
N LYS A 607 -23.29 45.24 4.72
CA LYS A 607 -23.85 44.93 6.03
C LYS A 607 -24.18 46.16 6.88
N ILE A 608 -23.63 47.33 6.58
CA ILE A 608 -24.05 48.61 7.21
C ILE A 608 -25.47 48.99 6.78
N ILE A 609 -25.86 48.64 5.55
CA ILE A 609 -27.18 48.98 5.01
C ILE A 609 -28.28 48.05 5.58
N ASP A 610 -27.87 46.93 6.16
CA ASP A 610 -28.74 45.88 6.71
C ASP A 610 -28.93 46.13 8.23
N ASP A 611 -29.98 46.89 8.57
CA ASP A 611 -30.28 47.48 9.90
C ASP A 611 -30.31 46.44 11.05
N GLU A 612 -30.57 45.17 10.74
CA GLU A 612 -30.58 44.07 11.74
C GLU A 612 -29.20 43.80 12.37
N TRP A 613 -28.10 44.21 11.73
CA TRP A 613 -26.73 43.94 12.20
C TRP A 613 -26.10 45.05 13.04
N ILE A 614 -26.63 46.26 12.94
CA ILE A 614 -26.13 47.42 13.70
C ILE A 614 -26.22 47.13 15.20
N ASN A 615 -27.29 46.46 15.64
CA ASN A 615 -27.46 46.07 17.05
C ASN A 615 -26.43 45.03 17.51
N ASP A 616 -26.10 44.03 16.68
CA ASP A 616 -25.11 42.99 17.02
C ASP A 616 -23.66 43.54 17.00
N TRP A 617 -23.34 44.48 16.10
CA TRP A 617 -22.00 45.07 15.98
C TRP A 617 -21.80 46.34 16.80
N ASN A 618 -22.84 46.93 17.38
CA ASN A 618 -22.68 48.08 18.27
C ASN A 618 -21.73 47.76 19.44
N ASP A 619 -21.81 46.53 19.97
CA ASP A 619 -20.89 46.03 21.01
C ASP A 619 -19.49 45.66 20.47
N TRP A 620 -19.32 45.56 19.14
CA TRP A 620 -18.10 45.12 18.44
C TRP A 620 -17.60 46.15 17.42
N LYS A 621 -17.97 47.42 17.61
CA LYS A 621 -17.71 48.52 16.67
C LYS A 621 -16.22 48.67 16.35
N GLU A 622 -15.35 48.53 17.35
CA GLU A 622 -13.90 48.57 17.13
C GLU A 622 -13.40 47.38 16.30
N THR A 623 -13.95 46.18 16.52
CA THR A 623 -13.63 44.99 15.72
C THR A 623 -14.06 45.15 14.26
N PHE A 624 -15.21 45.79 14.01
CA PHE A 624 -15.65 46.10 12.64
C PHE A 624 -14.66 47.02 11.93
N VAL A 625 -14.30 48.11 12.61
CA VAL A 625 -13.30 49.07 12.12
C VAL A 625 -11.97 48.36 11.88
N SER A 626 -11.50 47.51 12.81
CA SER A 626 -10.27 46.73 12.62
C SER A 626 -10.31 45.91 11.33
N ASN A 627 -11.38 45.11 11.11
CA ASN A 627 -11.51 44.30 9.89
C ASN A 627 -11.47 45.14 8.60
N VAL A 628 -12.14 46.30 8.59
CA VAL A 628 -12.12 47.22 7.43
C VAL A 628 -10.70 47.76 7.19
N PHE A 629 -10.00 48.16 8.24
CA PHE A 629 -8.65 48.71 8.14
C PHE A 629 -7.58 47.65 7.85
N GLU A 630 -7.78 46.40 8.29
CA GLU A 630 -6.97 45.24 7.90
C GLU A 630 -7.08 44.96 6.39
N VAL A 631 -8.29 45.12 5.81
CA VAL A 631 -8.46 45.03 4.36
C VAL A 631 -7.66 46.11 3.64
N TYR A 632 -7.70 47.37 4.11
CA TYR A 632 -6.90 48.44 3.51
C TYR A 632 -5.41 48.21 3.64
N GLU A 633 -4.96 47.67 4.78
CA GLU A 633 -3.56 47.33 5.01
C GLU A 633 -3.09 46.22 4.08
N TRP A 634 -3.90 45.18 3.90
CA TRP A 634 -3.60 44.10 2.96
C TRP A 634 -3.49 44.63 1.52
N LEU A 635 -4.45 45.45 1.08
CA LEU A 635 -4.43 46.05 -0.26
C LEU A 635 -3.23 46.98 -0.47
N GLU A 636 -2.89 47.79 0.54
CA GLU A 636 -1.70 48.66 0.52
C GLU A 636 -0.40 47.86 0.36
N LYS A 637 -0.27 46.73 1.06
CA LYS A 637 0.89 45.84 0.96
C LYS A 637 1.00 45.24 -0.43
N GLU A 638 -0.08 44.67 -0.97
CA GLU A 638 -0.08 44.10 -2.33
C GLU A 638 0.26 45.15 -3.40
N CYS A 639 -0.24 46.38 -3.25
CA CYS A 639 0.09 47.48 -4.16
C CYS A 639 1.58 47.87 -4.11
N LYS A 640 2.25 47.74 -2.96
CA LYS A 640 3.68 48.05 -2.79
C LYS A 640 4.60 46.97 -3.33
N GLU A 641 4.26 45.70 -3.13
CA GLU A 641 5.13 44.56 -3.46
C GLU A 641 5.15 44.23 -4.96
N SER A 642 4.05 44.48 -5.68
CA SER A 642 3.84 44.00 -7.05
C SER A 642 4.21 45.00 -8.17
N LYS A 643 5.50 45.30 -8.37
CA LYS A 643 5.97 46.23 -9.44
C LYS A 643 5.66 45.81 -10.89
N LYS A 644 5.33 44.54 -11.17
CA LYS A 644 4.98 44.01 -12.53
C LYS A 644 3.50 43.62 -12.71
N ILE A 645 2.75 43.40 -11.63
CA ILE A 645 1.32 42.99 -11.64
C ILE A 645 0.39 44.20 -11.37
N ALA A 646 0.97 45.35 -11.01
CA ALA A 646 0.25 46.59 -10.75
C ALA A 646 -0.81 46.92 -11.81
N SER A 647 -0.58 46.71 -13.11
CA SER A 647 -1.58 47.04 -14.14
C SER A 647 -2.87 46.22 -14.03
N GLY A 648 -2.80 44.93 -13.67
CA GLY A 648 -3.99 44.07 -13.52
C GLY A 648 -4.76 44.37 -12.23
N ILE A 649 -4.05 44.52 -11.11
CA ILE A 649 -4.65 44.88 -9.81
C ILE A 649 -5.25 46.29 -9.88
N VAL A 650 -4.53 47.27 -10.45
CA VAL A 650 -5.03 48.65 -10.63
C VAL A 650 -6.27 48.68 -11.52
N MET A 651 -6.32 47.90 -12.61
CA MET A 651 -7.51 47.81 -13.46
C MET A 651 -8.71 47.22 -12.71
N ASN A 652 -8.50 46.17 -11.90
CA ASN A 652 -9.55 45.56 -11.08
C ASN A 652 -10.05 46.53 -10.00
N LEU A 653 -9.13 47.13 -9.23
CA LEU A 653 -9.44 48.10 -8.18
C LEU A 653 -10.13 49.33 -8.76
N SER A 654 -9.59 49.95 -9.81
CA SER A 654 -10.23 51.12 -10.44
C SER A 654 -11.67 50.82 -10.86
N LYS A 655 -11.94 49.64 -11.44
CA LYS A 655 -13.30 49.26 -11.86
C LYS A 655 -14.25 49.03 -10.68
N ASP A 656 -13.78 48.37 -9.62
CA ASP A 656 -14.61 48.02 -8.46
C ASP A 656 -14.87 49.19 -7.48
N PHE A 657 -14.00 50.22 -7.47
CA PHE A 657 -14.02 51.29 -6.45
C PHE A 657 -14.46 52.68 -6.96
N LYS A 658 -14.49 52.93 -8.27
CA LYS A 658 -14.66 54.29 -8.83
C LYS A 658 -15.89 55.05 -8.30
N ASP A 659 -17.01 54.34 -8.21
CA ASP A 659 -18.31 54.93 -7.85
C ASP A 659 -18.95 54.28 -6.61
N GLU A 660 -18.37 53.21 -6.07
CA GLU A 660 -18.87 52.54 -4.85
C GLU A 660 -18.29 53.21 -3.58
N PRO A 661 -19.12 53.52 -2.56
CA PRO A 661 -18.65 54.12 -1.32
C PRO A 661 -18.00 53.06 -0.41
N LEU A 662 -16.79 52.65 -0.75
CA LEU A 662 -16.05 51.58 -0.07
C LEU A 662 -14.95 52.08 0.87
N PHE A 663 -14.67 53.39 0.92
CA PHE A 663 -13.64 53.95 1.78
C PHE A 663 -14.26 54.60 3.02
N LEU A 664 -13.87 54.10 4.19
CA LEU A 664 -14.28 54.65 5.47
C LEU A 664 -13.42 55.89 5.80
N ASN A 665 -13.98 57.07 5.57
CA ASN A 665 -13.37 58.38 5.77
C ASN A 665 -14.10 59.16 6.87
N PHE A 666 -13.68 59.00 8.13
CA PHE A 666 -14.35 59.61 9.27
C PHE A 666 -14.41 61.15 9.15
N GLY A 667 -15.64 61.67 9.11
CA GLY A 667 -15.96 63.09 9.18
C GLY A 667 -16.16 63.57 10.61
N LYS A 668 -17.27 64.29 10.87
CA LYS A 668 -17.63 64.78 12.21
C LYS A 668 -18.07 63.64 13.15
N SER A 669 -18.82 62.69 12.62
CA SER A 669 -19.21 61.47 13.33
C SER A 669 -18.05 60.47 13.29
N GLN A 670 -17.67 59.93 14.45
CA GLN A 670 -16.70 58.81 14.54
C GLN A 670 -17.41 57.45 14.44
N ASP A 671 -18.63 57.41 13.91
CA ASP A 671 -19.43 56.21 13.79
C ASP A 671 -19.21 55.51 12.45
N PRO A 672 -18.65 54.29 12.40
CA PRO A 672 -18.42 53.58 11.15
C PRO A 672 -19.72 53.05 10.51
N PHE A 673 -20.84 53.06 11.23
CA PHE A 673 -22.15 52.68 10.70
C PHE A 673 -22.91 53.86 10.07
N ASP A 674 -22.40 55.09 10.21
CA ASP A 674 -22.91 56.26 9.51
C ASP A 674 -22.51 56.18 8.03
N THR A 675 -23.50 56.05 7.14
CA THR A 675 -23.24 55.88 5.69
C THR A 675 -22.55 57.10 5.08
N GLU A 676 -22.67 58.28 5.69
CA GLU A 676 -21.99 59.50 5.22
C GLU A 676 -20.46 59.44 5.43
N ASN A 677 -19.98 58.58 6.34
CA ASN A 677 -18.56 58.34 6.53
C ASN A 677 -17.96 57.41 5.46
N TRP A 678 -18.78 56.79 4.61
CA TRP A 678 -18.32 55.91 3.53
C TRP A 678 -18.37 56.63 2.19
N VAL A 679 -17.21 56.79 1.56
CA VAL A 679 -17.04 57.61 0.36
C VAL A 679 -16.41 56.81 -0.78
N SER A 680 -16.71 57.21 -2.01
CA SER A 680 -16.13 56.64 -3.22
C SER A 680 -14.74 57.23 -3.50
N ALA A 681 -13.93 56.54 -4.31
CA ALA A 681 -12.64 57.07 -4.74
C ALA A 681 -12.76 58.46 -5.40
N SER A 682 -13.82 58.67 -6.19
CA SER A 682 -14.12 59.94 -6.88
C SER A 682 -14.41 61.12 -5.93
N ASN A 683 -14.72 60.84 -4.66
CA ASN A 683 -14.99 61.83 -3.62
C ASN A 683 -13.80 62.04 -2.66
N LEU A 684 -12.63 61.50 -2.98
CA LEU A 684 -11.39 61.70 -2.24
C LEU A 684 -10.35 62.39 -3.11
N VAL A 685 -9.48 63.20 -2.49
CA VAL A 685 -8.31 63.79 -3.16
C VAL A 685 -7.10 63.74 -2.21
N LEU A 686 -5.98 63.20 -2.70
CA LEU A 686 -4.71 63.13 -1.99
C LEU A 686 -4.02 64.50 -1.95
N ASN A 687 -3.32 64.77 -0.84
CA ASN A 687 -2.55 66.00 -0.58
C ASN A 687 -3.38 67.30 -0.53
N VAL A 688 -4.59 67.20 0.00
CA VAL A 688 -5.54 68.32 0.22
C VAL A 688 -5.60 68.67 1.71
N GLU A 689 -5.83 69.94 2.05
CA GLU A 689 -5.84 70.40 3.46
C GLU A 689 -7.16 70.05 4.19
N PRO A 690 -7.19 69.93 5.53
CA PRO A 690 -8.40 69.57 6.29
C PRO A 690 -9.61 70.49 6.10
N SER A 691 -9.38 71.74 5.69
CA SER A 691 -10.41 72.74 5.41
C SER A 691 -10.98 72.67 3.99
N GLU A 692 -10.36 71.88 3.11
CA GLU A 692 -10.71 71.77 1.70
C GLU A 692 -11.66 70.56 1.45
N ASN A 693 -12.47 70.66 0.38
CA ASN A 693 -13.41 69.60 0.02
C ASN A 693 -12.67 68.31 -0.39
N LYS A 694 -13.26 67.14 -0.09
CA LYS A 694 -12.72 65.81 -0.41
C LYS A 694 -11.43 65.44 0.34
N TYR A 695 -11.18 66.12 1.46
CA TYR A 695 -10.10 65.78 2.39
C TYR A 695 -10.16 64.32 2.85
N ILE A 696 -8.99 63.69 2.94
CA ILE A 696 -8.83 62.31 3.40
C ILE A 696 -8.36 62.35 4.85
N ASN A 697 -9.15 61.74 5.74
CA ASN A 697 -8.80 61.60 7.16
C ASN A 697 -7.43 60.92 7.31
N PRO A 698 -6.56 61.34 8.25
CA PRO A 698 -5.22 60.78 8.44
C PRO A 698 -5.20 59.26 8.62
N ARG A 699 -6.26 58.67 9.22
CA ARG A 699 -6.40 57.22 9.38
C ARG A 699 -6.46 56.48 8.04
N LEU A 700 -7.12 57.06 7.04
CA LEU A 700 -7.23 56.51 5.69
C LEU A 700 -6.05 56.95 4.80
N ALA A 701 -5.56 58.19 4.97
CA ALA A 701 -4.50 58.78 4.15
C ALA A 701 -3.18 57.98 4.18
N LYS A 702 -2.94 57.21 5.25
CA LYS A 702 -1.76 56.33 5.37
C LYS A 702 -1.69 55.21 4.32
N TYR A 703 -2.81 54.84 3.68
CA TYR A 703 -2.88 53.82 2.64
C TYR A 703 -2.78 54.43 1.24
N TYR A 704 -1.72 55.20 1.02
CA TYR A 704 -1.51 56.00 -0.19
C TYR A 704 -1.47 55.16 -1.48
N GLY A 705 -0.77 54.02 -1.46
CA GLY A 705 -0.62 53.16 -2.64
C GLY A 705 -1.94 52.56 -3.10
N MET A 706 -2.78 52.11 -2.17
CA MET A 706 -4.13 51.61 -2.42
C MET A 706 -5.02 52.72 -2.99
N LEU A 707 -5.07 53.89 -2.35
CA LEU A 707 -5.90 55.02 -2.78
C LEU A 707 -5.53 55.47 -4.21
N LYS A 708 -4.24 55.59 -4.49
CA LYS A 708 -3.73 55.90 -5.83
C LYS A 708 -4.13 54.84 -6.86
N SER A 709 -4.08 53.57 -6.48
CA SER A 709 -4.49 52.45 -7.34
C SER A 709 -6.00 52.38 -7.58
N ALA A 710 -6.79 53.01 -6.70
CA ALA A 710 -8.24 53.18 -6.86
C ALA A 710 -8.63 54.42 -7.69
N ASP A 711 -7.67 55.07 -8.36
CA ASP A 711 -7.88 56.28 -9.19
C ASP A 711 -8.33 57.51 -8.38
N VAL A 712 -7.93 57.58 -7.09
CA VAL A 712 -8.08 58.79 -6.27
C VAL A 712 -7.16 59.87 -6.84
N LYS A 713 -7.73 61.05 -7.10
CA LYS A 713 -6.97 62.19 -7.66
C LYS A 713 -5.94 62.69 -6.65
N GLU A 714 -4.81 63.20 -7.14
CA GLU A 714 -3.74 63.73 -6.32
C GLU A 714 -3.41 65.16 -6.74
N VAL A 715 -3.38 66.07 -5.76
CA VAL A 715 -2.81 67.40 -5.94
C VAL A 715 -1.29 67.29 -5.97
N LYS A 716 -0.68 67.73 -7.07
CA LYS A 716 0.78 67.78 -7.21
C LYS A 716 1.29 69.19 -6.94
N ALA A 717 2.41 69.30 -6.24
CA ALA A 717 3.11 70.56 -6.12
C ALA A 717 3.53 71.07 -7.51
N PRO A 718 3.50 72.39 -7.75
CA PRO A 718 4.00 72.99 -8.99
C PRO A 718 5.48 72.65 -9.18
N ASN A 719 5.87 72.32 -10.40
CA ASN A 719 7.27 72.04 -10.80
C ASN A 719 8.11 73.32 -10.86
N PHE A 720 7.49 74.48 -11.08
CA PHE A 720 8.17 75.77 -11.15
C PHE A 720 8.64 76.21 -9.75
N LYS A 721 9.94 76.51 -9.63
CA LYS A 721 10.56 77.03 -8.41
C LYS A 721 10.97 78.48 -8.62
N ILE A 722 10.47 79.37 -7.78
CA ILE A 722 10.90 80.77 -7.75
C ILE A 722 12.36 80.83 -7.27
N GLN A 723 13.20 81.47 -8.08
CA GLN A 723 14.60 81.74 -7.81
C GLN A 723 14.73 83.15 -7.24
N VAL A 724 15.45 83.25 -6.13
CA VAL A 724 15.86 84.54 -5.54
C VAL A 724 17.37 84.58 -5.60
N ARG A 725 17.93 85.60 -6.25
CA ARG A 725 19.38 85.78 -6.35
C ARG A 725 20.01 85.99 -4.97
N GLU A 726 21.29 85.62 -4.82
CA GLU A 726 22.03 86.00 -3.63
C GLU A 726 22.20 87.52 -3.59
N HIS A 727 21.93 88.11 -2.43
CA HIS A 727 22.01 89.56 -2.23
C HIS A 727 22.83 89.87 -0.99
N ASP A 728 24.10 90.21 -1.21
CA ASP A 728 25.05 90.56 -0.16
C ASP A 728 24.86 92.04 0.24
N GLN A 729 24.03 92.29 1.26
CA GLN A 729 24.04 93.59 1.91
C GLN A 729 25.23 93.65 2.86
N SER A 730 26.29 94.35 2.47
CA SER A 730 27.51 94.49 3.29
C SER A 730 27.19 94.87 4.74
N SER A 731 27.79 94.15 5.69
CA SER A 731 27.51 94.26 7.13
C SER A 731 28.18 95.46 7.80
N ILE A 732 28.98 96.22 7.05
CA ILE A 732 29.79 97.33 7.57
C ILE A 732 28.94 98.61 7.51
N ASN A 733 28.46 99.07 8.69
CA ASN A 733 27.71 100.32 8.95
C ASN A 733 26.17 100.33 8.86
N LYS A 734 25.49 99.17 8.82
CA LYS A 734 24.00 99.12 8.81
C LYS A 734 23.33 99.86 9.97
N GLU A 735 23.82 99.67 11.19
CA GLU A 735 23.22 100.26 12.39
C GLU A 735 23.31 101.80 12.40
N PHE A 736 24.44 102.36 11.95
CA PHE A 736 24.63 103.80 11.87
C PHE A 736 23.75 104.43 10.77
N LEU A 737 23.66 103.80 9.60
CA LEU A 737 22.80 104.24 8.51
C LEU A 737 21.31 104.20 8.90
N LEU A 738 20.86 103.12 9.54
CA LEU A 738 19.48 102.99 10.03
C LEU A 738 19.15 104.00 11.13
N LYS A 739 20.08 104.25 12.06
CA LYS A 739 19.94 105.29 13.09
C LYS A 739 19.82 106.69 12.48
N ASN A 740 20.59 106.96 11.42
CA ASN A 740 20.48 108.21 10.68
C ASN A 740 19.13 108.34 9.97
N LEU A 741 18.64 107.27 9.32
CA LEU A 741 17.32 107.24 8.67
C LEU A 741 16.19 107.51 9.67
N SER A 742 16.26 106.94 10.88
CA SER A 742 15.27 107.19 11.94
C SER A 742 15.28 108.64 12.45
N ASN A 743 16.40 109.36 12.31
CA ASN A 743 16.49 110.78 12.66
C ASN A 743 16.12 111.67 11.46
N GLN A 744 14.84 111.99 11.31
CA GLN A 744 14.30 112.80 10.21
C GLN A 744 14.76 114.29 10.24
N VAL A 745 15.48 114.73 11.28
CA VAL A 745 16.08 116.06 11.41
C VAL A 745 17.61 115.92 11.48
N ASN A 746 18.20 115.43 10.40
CA ASN A 746 19.63 115.12 10.31
C ASN A 746 20.28 115.90 9.17
N SER A 747 21.47 116.46 9.40
CA SER A 747 22.25 117.22 8.39
C SER A 747 22.75 116.36 7.23
N PHE A 748 22.63 115.04 7.31
CA PHE A 748 23.03 114.09 6.28
C PHE A 748 21.89 113.68 5.33
N HIS A 749 20.68 114.21 5.49
CA HIS A 749 19.58 114.00 4.55
C HIS A 749 19.50 115.15 3.55
N ASP A 750 19.54 114.81 2.28
CA ASP A 750 19.61 115.70 1.12
C ASP A 750 18.48 115.43 0.11
N VAL A 751 17.65 114.39 0.35
CA VAL A 751 16.49 114.05 -0.47
C VAL A 751 15.22 113.94 0.39
N VAL A 752 14.10 114.41 -0.16
CA VAL A 752 12.77 114.32 0.47
C VAL A 752 11.79 113.54 -0.41
N PHE A 753 11.24 112.47 0.11
CA PHE A 753 10.07 111.81 -0.45
C PHE A 753 8.81 112.49 0.05
N ASN A 754 8.01 113.04 -0.87
CA ASN A 754 6.69 113.56 -0.59
C ASN A 754 5.64 112.49 -0.93
N VAL A 755 5.15 111.81 0.09
CA VAL A 755 4.23 110.68 -0.02
C VAL A 755 2.88 111.09 0.56
N LYS A 756 1.91 111.38 -0.31
CA LYS A 756 0.55 111.81 0.09
C LYS A 756 0.53 112.95 1.13
N GLY A 757 1.47 113.89 1.02
CA GLY A 757 1.60 115.04 1.93
C GLY A 757 2.55 114.83 3.11
N GLU A 758 3.01 113.60 3.35
CA GLU A 758 4.05 113.27 4.33
C GLU A 758 5.44 113.40 3.71
N LYS A 759 6.36 114.08 4.42
CA LYS A 759 7.75 114.25 3.99
C LYS A 759 8.65 113.25 4.72
N ILE A 760 9.23 112.31 3.98
CA ILE A 760 10.19 111.33 4.48
C ILE A 760 11.58 111.69 3.94
N TRP A 761 12.51 111.97 4.84
CA TRP A 761 13.86 112.41 4.54
C TRP A 761 14.81 111.21 4.46
N ALA A 762 15.70 111.23 3.46
CA ALA A 762 16.68 110.18 3.20
C ALA A 762 17.98 110.76 2.60
N SER A 763 18.96 109.90 2.37
CA SER A 763 20.26 110.23 1.80
C SER A 763 20.37 109.80 0.34
N GLN A 764 20.65 110.76 -0.54
CA GLN A 764 20.90 110.62 -1.96
C GLN A 764 21.98 109.58 -2.23
N ASN A 765 23.08 109.62 -1.47
CA ASN A 765 24.21 108.71 -1.64
C ASN A 765 23.85 107.26 -1.33
N VAL A 766 23.08 107.02 -0.26
CA VAL A 766 22.67 105.66 0.12
C VAL A 766 21.70 105.10 -0.92
N LEU A 767 20.76 105.92 -1.38
CA LEU A 767 19.77 105.51 -2.37
C LEU A 767 20.37 105.30 -3.76
N ALA A 768 21.28 106.18 -4.19
CA ALA A 768 22.02 106.03 -5.44
C ALA A 768 22.92 104.78 -5.44
N ALA A 769 23.48 104.42 -4.28
CA ALA A 769 24.27 103.19 -4.14
C ALA A 769 23.39 101.93 -4.19
N SER A 770 22.12 102.02 -3.77
CA SER A 770 21.21 100.87 -3.68
C SER A 770 20.29 100.70 -4.91
N SER A 771 20.17 101.70 -5.79
CA SER A 771 19.41 101.61 -7.05
C SER A 771 19.96 102.55 -8.12
N ASN A 772 20.14 102.03 -9.34
CA ASN A 772 20.52 102.83 -10.50
C ASN A 772 19.46 103.89 -10.85
N VAL A 773 18.17 103.60 -10.66
CA VAL A 773 17.08 104.56 -10.90
C VAL A 773 17.23 105.79 -10.01
N PHE A 774 17.60 105.58 -8.74
CA PHE A 774 17.89 106.70 -7.85
C PHE A 774 19.15 107.44 -8.27
N ASN A 775 20.23 106.73 -8.61
CA ASN A 775 21.46 107.36 -9.10
C ASN A 775 21.21 108.29 -10.30
N GLU A 776 20.44 107.84 -11.30
CA GLU A 776 20.09 108.62 -12.48
C GLU A 776 19.24 109.86 -12.12
N LYS A 777 18.15 109.69 -11.37
CA LYS A 777 17.28 110.79 -10.91
C LYS A 777 18.06 111.89 -10.18
N PHE A 778 19.03 111.46 -9.39
CA PHE A 778 19.85 112.35 -8.57
C PHE A 778 20.96 113.05 -9.35
N THR A 779 21.52 112.41 -10.38
CA THR A 779 22.43 113.09 -11.32
C THR A 779 21.73 114.17 -12.16
N SER A 780 20.41 114.08 -12.36
CA SER A 780 19.60 115.13 -13.00
C SER A 780 19.19 116.30 -12.07
N GLY A 781 19.55 116.26 -10.79
CA GLY A 781 19.32 117.36 -9.84
C GLY A 781 17.95 117.37 -9.12
N GLU A 782 17.20 116.26 -9.14
CA GLU A 782 15.97 116.14 -8.36
C GLU A 782 16.26 115.89 -6.86
N CYS A 783 15.82 116.78 -5.98
CA CYS A 783 15.94 116.60 -4.52
C CYS A 783 14.59 116.30 -3.81
N ILE A 784 13.47 116.33 -4.56
CA ILE A 784 12.13 116.01 -4.03
C ILE A 784 11.48 114.97 -4.93
N ILE A 785 11.13 113.81 -4.37
CA ILE A 785 10.50 112.71 -5.07
C ILE A 785 9.05 112.62 -4.63
N ASN A 786 8.10 112.89 -5.53
CA ASN A 786 6.67 112.70 -5.25
C ASN A 786 6.29 111.24 -5.51
N ILE A 787 5.66 110.59 -4.53
CA ILE A 787 5.30 109.17 -4.57
C ILE A 787 3.83 109.00 -4.22
N ASP A 788 3.10 108.21 -5.03
CA ASP A 788 1.69 107.88 -4.82
C ASP A 788 1.47 106.47 -4.23
N TYR A 789 2.24 106.15 -3.18
CA TYR A 789 2.16 104.88 -2.44
C TYR A 789 1.80 105.16 -0.97
N VAL A 790 1.57 104.12 -0.17
CA VAL A 790 1.35 104.30 1.27
C VAL A 790 2.69 104.65 1.95
N PRO A 791 2.73 105.63 2.88
CA PRO A 791 3.96 106.02 3.55
C PRO A 791 4.74 104.86 4.19
N ASP A 792 4.04 103.87 4.77
CA ASP A 792 4.67 102.70 5.38
C ASP A 792 5.40 101.82 4.36
N SER A 793 4.85 101.62 3.16
CA SER A 793 5.52 100.88 2.07
C SER A 793 6.84 101.54 1.69
N ILE A 794 6.89 102.89 1.70
CA ILE A 794 8.12 103.65 1.46
C ILE A 794 9.08 103.55 2.63
N ARG A 795 8.61 103.56 3.88
CA ARG A 795 9.47 103.33 5.05
C ARG A 795 10.11 101.94 5.00
N ILE A 796 9.32 100.90 4.71
CA ILE A 796 9.82 99.52 4.57
C ILE A 796 10.86 99.43 3.46
N LEU A 797 10.59 100.05 2.30
CA LEU A 797 11.53 100.12 1.18
C LEU A 797 12.84 100.81 1.58
N LEU A 798 12.77 101.98 2.23
CA LEU A 798 13.95 102.72 2.65
C LEU A 798 14.78 101.93 3.68
N HIS A 799 14.13 101.31 4.66
CA HIS A 799 14.79 100.45 5.63
C HIS A 799 15.52 99.29 4.94
N TYR A 800 14.89 98.67 3.93
CA TYR A 800 15.53 97.63 3.12
C TYR A 800 16.74 98.16 2.34
N LEU A 801 16.63 99.33 1.68
CA LEU A 801 17.73 99.96 0.93
C LEU A 801 18.89 100.42 1.83
N TYR A 802 18.61 100.70 3.10
CA TYR A 802 19.59 101.04 4.13
C TYR A 802 20.23 99.79 4.77
N GLY A 803 19.91 98.60 4.28
CA GLY A 803 20.54 97.35 4.67
C GLY A 803 19.82 96.54 5.75
N GLN A 804 18.58 96.91 6.13
CA GLN A 804 17.77 96.09 7.02
C GLN A 804 17.22 94.86 6.28
N ASN A 805 17.11 93.73 6.99
CA ASN A 805 16.37 92.59 6.48
C ASN A 805 14.90 92.99 6.24
N ILE A 806 14.35 92.60 5.10
CA ILE A 806 12.98 92.94 4.71
C ILE A 806 11.91 92.37 5.65
N ASP A 807 12.11 91.21 6.26
CA ASP A 807 11.21 90.65 7.27
C ASP A 807 11.15 91.55 8.51
N ASP A 808 12.31 92.03 8.98
CA ASP A 808 12.40 92.96 10.10
C ASP A 808 11.80 94.33 9.74
N ALA A 809 12.02 94.81 8.52
CA ALA A 809 11.48 96.08 8.04
C ALA A 809 9.94 96.06 8.01
N ILE A 810 9.35 94.96 7.52
CA ILE A 810 7.90 94.72 7.50
C ILE A 810 7.35 94.60 8.94
N HIS A 811 8.00 93.83 9.81
CA HIS A 811 7.55 93.62 11.19
C HIS A 811 7.55 94.93 12.02
N ASN A 812 8.50 95.83 11.78
CA ASN A 812 8.66 97.07 12.53
C ASN A 812 7.70 98.20 12.11
N HIS A 813 6.93 98.04 11.03
CA HIS A 813 5.95 99.03 10.56
C HIS A 813 4.52 98.43 10.49
N PRO A 814 3.89 98.17 11.66
CA PRO A 814 2.67 97.36 11.78
C PRO A 814 1.35 98.12 11.55
N ASN A 815 1.35 99.41 11.22
CA ASN A 815 0.12 100.13 10.83
C ASN A 815 -0.54 99.55 9.55
N THR A 816 0.11 98.57 8.94
CA THR A 816 -0.39 97.71 7.86
C THR A 816 -1.37 96.61 8.32
N THR A 817 -1.65 96.46 9.62
CA THR A 817 -2.43 95.32 10.17
C THR A 817 -3.91 95.59 10.48
N ASN A 818 -4.41 96.83 10.30
CA ASN A 818 -5.82 97.17 10.56
C ASN A 818 -6.68 97.20 9.28
N HIS A 819 -6.77 96.08 8.55
CA HIS A 819 -7.81 95.90 7.52
C HIS A 819 -8.43 94.49 7.56
N THR A 820 -9.76 94.46 7.57
CA THR A 820 -10.63 93.32 7.94
C THR A 820 -11.17 92.52 6.74
N SER A 821 -10.45 92.42 5.63
CA SER A 821 -10.88 91.66 4.45
C SER A 821 -10.07 90.36 4.25
N LYS A 822 -10.78 89.28 3.93
CA LYS A 822 -10.19 88.02 3.47
C LYS A 822 -9.49 88.30 2.13
N PHE A 823 -8.17 88.12 2.09
CA PHE A 823 -7.29 88.28 0.93
C PHE A 823 -6.95 89.73 0.54
N GLU A 824 -6.03 90.37 1.27
CA GLU A 824 -5.25 91.50 0.76
C GLU A 824 -3.74 91.19 0.88
N PRO A 825 -3.00 91.07 -0.24
CA PRO A 825 -1.55 90.88 -0.25
C PRO A 825 -0.80 92.19 0.08
N TYR A 826 -1.30 92.95 1.04
CA TYR A 826 -0.67 94.15 1.57
C TYR A 826 0.23 93.73 2.74
N PRO A 827 1.55 94.02 2.80
CA PRO A 827 2.37 94.96 2.01
C PRO A 827 3.12 94.37 0.80
N TYR A 828 3.02 93.05 0.55
CA TYR A 828 3.83 92.36 -0.46
C TYR A 828 3.58 92.83 -1.90
N GLY A 829 2.33 93.10 -2.26
CA GLY A 829 1.94 93.59 -3.58
C GLY A 829 2.45 95.01 -3.86
N GLU A 830 2.38 95.92 -2.88
CA GLU A 830 2.92 97.28 -3.02
C GLU A 830 4.45 97.29 -3.02
N LEU A 831 5.10 96.48 -2.19
CA LEU A 831 6.56 96.34 -2.20
C LEU A 831 7.06 95.75 -3.52
N LEU A 832 6.31 94.82 -4.11
CA LEU A 832 6.57 94.28 -5.44
C LEU A 832 6.39 95.35 -6.53
N ALA A 833 5.37 96.21 -6.43
CA ALA A 833 5.19 97.34 -7.34
C ALA A 833 6.37 98.33 -7.23
N LEU A 834 6.72 98.75 -6.02
CA LEU A 834 7.87 99.61 -5.73
C LEU A 834 9.19 98.99 -6.21
N ALA A 835 9.35 97.68 -6.04
CA ALA A 835 10.54 96.99 -6.53
C ALA A 835 10.65 97.05 -8.06
N ASN A 836 9.54 97.02 -8.80
CA ASN A 836 9.58 97.24 -10.24
C ASN A 836 9.89 98.70 -10.59
N ASP A 837 9.22 99.66 -9.94
CA ASP A 837 9.36 101.10 -10.22
C ASP A 837 10.79 101.61 -10.02
N TYR A 838 11.53 101.02 -9.06
CA TYR A 838 12.90 101.38 -8.72
C TYR A 838 13.94 100.33 -9.16
N GLU A 839 13.53 99.37 -10.01
CA GLU A 839 14.38 98.31 -10.58
C GLU A 839 15.18 97.51 -9.52
N LEU A 840 14.53 97.17 -8.42
CA LEU A 840 15.08 96.42 -7.29
C LEU A 840 14.85 94.92 -7.47
N ASP A 841 15.61 94.31 -8.38
CA ASP A 841 15.44 92.92 -8.79
C ASP A 841 15.37 91.91 -7.62
N HIS A 842 16.27 92.01 -6.64
CA HIS A 842 16.26 91.06 -5.52
C HIS A 842 14.99 91.21 -4.66
N LEU A 843 14.56 92.45 -4.38
CA LEU A 843 13.34 92.69 -3.62
C LEU A 843 12.12 92.15 -4.37
N LYS A 844 12.08 92.36 -5.69
CA LYS A 844 11.06 91.81 -6.58
C LYS A 844 10.98 90.29 -6.46
N GLU A 845 12.09 89.59 -6.70
CA GLU A 845 12.17 88.12 -6.63
C GLU A 845 11.75 87.58 -5.25
N LEU A 846 12.14 88.27 -4.18
CA LEU A 846 11.77 87.90 -2.83
C LEU A 846 10.27 88.05 -2.56
N MET A 847 9.65 89.13 -3.04
CA MET A 847 8.20 89.33 -2.92
C MET A 847 7.43 88.28 -3.73
N GLU A 848 7.92 87.92 -4.93
CA GLU A 848 7.39 86.84 -5.74
C GLU A 848 7.44 85.49 -4.98
N LEU A 849 8.55 85.18 -4.31
CA LEU A 849 8.69 83.97 -3.48
C LEU A 849 7.71 83.95 -2.29
N LYS A 850 7.50 85.10 -1.63
CA LYS A 850 6.58 85.17 -0.48
C LYS A 850 5.13 85.00 -0.93
N LEU A 851 4.74 85.64 -2.02
CA LEU A 851 3.39 85.51 -2.59
C LEU A 851 3.12 84.09 -3.09
N SER A 852 4.11 83.38 -3.62
CA SER A 852 3.92 82.00 -4.10
C SER A 852 3.57 81.01 -2.99
N ARG A 853 4.08 81.23 -1.77
CA ARG A 853 3.77 80.41 -0.59
C ARG A 853 2.33 80.57 -0.11
N MET A 854 1.62 81.58 -0.60
CA MET A 854 0.23 81.85 -0.26
C MET A 854 -0.76 81.30 -1.29
N VAL A 855 -0.27 80.69 -2.39
CA VAL A 855 -1.09 80.11 -3.46
C VAL A 855 -1.73 78.80 -3.01
N ASN A 856 -3.03 78.65 -3.24
CA ASN A 856 -3.80 77.41 -3.05
C ASN A 856 -4.91 77.28 -4.12
N SER A 857 -5.65 76.17 -4.07
CA SER A 857 -6.74 75.84 -5.02
C SER A 857 -7.77 76.96 -5.18
N SER A 858 -8.04 77.71 -4.11
CA SER A 858 -9.08 78.72 -4.06
C SER A 858 -8.67 80.11 -4.58
N ASN A 859 -7.37 80.45 -4.56
CA ASN A 859 -6.89 81.81 -4.83
C ASN A 859 -5.89 81.92 -6.01
N VAL A 860 -5.48 80.80 -6.61
CA VAL A 860 -4.45 80.76 -7.66
C VAL A 860 -4.79 81.66 -8.86
N LYS A 861 -6.09 81.80 -9.18
CA LYS A 861 -6.57 82.67 -10.26
C LYS A 861 -6.34 84.15 -9.94
N ASP A 862 -6.60 84.55 -8.70
CA ASP A 862 -6.50 85.93 -8.26
C ASP A 862 -5.03 86.36 -8.13
N ILE A 863 -4.17 85.51 -7.55
CA ILE A 863 -2.73 85.76 -7.45
C ILE A 863 -2.08 85.82 -8.83
N LYS A 864 -2.55 85.01 -9.79
CA LYS A 864 -2.07 85.10 -11.18
C LYS A 864 -2.41 86.44 -11.83
N ILE A 865 -3.63 86.94 -11.64
CA ILE A 865 -4.05 88.24 -12.16
C ILE A 865 -3.17 89.34 -11.56
N LEU A 866 -2.92 89.28 -10.24
CA LEU A 866 -2.03 90.19 -9.54
C LEU A 866 -0.59 90.14 -10.06
N ALA A 867 -0.04 88.94 -10.27
CA ALA A 867 1.31 88.76 -10.78
C ALA A 867 1.49 89.38 -12.17
N ASN A 868 0.50 89.21 -13.05
CA ASN A 868 0.49 89.84 -14.37
C ASN A 868 0.39 91.38 -14.27
N TYR A 869 -0.49 91.90 -13.41
CA TYR A 869 -0.62 93.34 -13.19
C TYR A 869 0.67 93.99 -12.66
N LEU A 870 1.41 93.28 -11.80
CA LEU A 870 2.65 93.74 -11.18
C LEU A 870 3.93 93.32 -11.93
N ASN A 871 3.85 92.84 -13.16
CA ASN A 871 5.02 92.38 -13.94
C ASN A 871 5.93 91.37 -13.20
N ALA A 872 5.33 90.50 -12.37
CA ALA A 872 6.01 89.47 -11.60
C ALA A 872 6.05 88.15 -12.37
N SER A 873 7.07 87.97 -13.21
CA SER A 873 7.15 86.87 -14.17
C SER A 873 7.29 85.49 -13.52
N GLN A 874 8.06 85.37 -12.44
CA GLN A 874 8.25 84.07 -11.76
C GLN A 874 6.99 83.66 -11.00
N LEU A 875 6.31 84.60 -10.35
CA LEU A 875 5.03 84.35 -9.70
C LEU A 875 3.93 84.00 -10.71
N GLU A 876 3.89 84.67 -11.86
CA GLU A 876 2.93 84.36 -12.93
C GLU A 876 3.16 82.96 -13.51
N GLU A 877 4.42 82.57 -13.71
CA GLU A 877 4.81 81.24 -14.18
C GLU A 877 4.52 80.16 -13.12
N TYR A 878 4.79 80.44 -11.84
CA TYR A 878 4.40 79.61 -10.71
C TYR A 878 2.88 79.35 -10.69
N CYS A 879 2.07 80.39 -10.90
CA CYS A 879 0.61 80.25 -10.97
C CYS A 879 0.13 79.56 -12.26
N LYS A 880 0.85 79.68 -13.39
CA LYS A 880 0.53 78.94 -14.64
C LYS A 880 0.76 77.45 -14.48
N ASP A 881 1.83 77.04 -13.81
CA ASP A 881 2.15 75.64 -13.55
C ASP A 881 1.19 75.00 -12.54
N ASN A 882 0.64 75.81 -11.63
CA ASN A 882 -0.45 75.43 -10.72
C ASN A 882 -1.84 75.26 -11.38
N LYS A 883 -1.99 75.38 -12.71
CA LYS A 883 -3.30 75.18 -13.40
C LYS A 883 -3.91 73.78 -13.25
N ASN A 884 -3.17 72.82 -12.69
CA ASN A 884 -3.61 71.44 -12.46
C ASN A 884 -4.17 71.18 -11.05
N LEU A 885 -4.36 72.23 -10.24
CA LEU A 885 -5.14 72.23 -9.00
C LEU A 885 -6.65 72.38 -9.27
#